data_AF-A0A9D7KHQ5-F1
#
_entry.id   AF-A0A9D7KHQ5-F1
#
_cell.length_a   1.000
_cell.length_b   1.000
_cell.length_c   1.000
_cell.angle_alpha   90.00
_cell.angle_beta   90.00
_cell.angle_gamma   90.00
#
_symmetry.space_group_name_H-M   'P 1'
#
loop_
_entity.id
_entity.type
_entity.pdbx_description
1 polymer ?
#
loop_
_entity_poly.entity_id
_entity_poly.type
_entity_poly.pdbx_seq_one_letter_code
_entity_poly.pdbx_strand_id
1 'polypeptide(L)'
;MAPLIPVPNSSATPRPCQVAALPLMALPLSPNLTLNLDGQMTAADSAFANLRVWRDLNQNGLSEAGELSTLTSLNITAINVAASSHTITVSNGNLITDQGSYTRGDGTVGTAGEIANSADVQLATDPFHTTFTTPLSLTAQALTLPDMNGSGQVRSLREAISSNSTLATLVTQFTQATTSADRRALLDNILKEWSNTSTMGTTFTGAYTGHTLTVNVQGTTAGSAAYLAWQDKLTILEHFNGRTFNTVPTGTAPVTVTLLTGAQPLLQQSYDAIKESVYGALVVQAQLKPYLDQIQLSVDATGVNLDLTAVTGSLQSKISTDVVGGMGDLIDMVRYAGTMLGNASIPLIQQLDQNMATLPSSPALDALYQSFYNINSGPVKTGSVGNDNTSLTSTGGMLFGFDGNDVLSGNGGVDTLAGGAGADTLYGNAGNDNLVGGTGNDTLAGGGGADLIVGGTGNDTLDGGNFSLGTAGNDTYQFSKGDGADTYSEYDTTVGDNDIAQFMDVQSTEVTGLNRVSNDLVLSYGIADQLTIKNYFTGAGYRIEQFKFSDGVTWSYSDIAAKAITNGTVGNDNISGYNDGTNRIFGLDGNDILSGGALNDQIDGGKGADTLYGGNGNDSYLFNLGDGADTIVENDATIGNSDLLRFKTGITDDQLWFSHVGNNLEVSVIGTTDKITLNNWYLGSQYQVETIMTADGNHALLAANVNNLVQAMASFAPPAAGQMTLPASYQTALNPVIAANWQ
;
A
#
# COMPACT_ATOMS: atom_id res chain seq x y z
N MET A 1 20.54 -21.45 -2.38
CA MET A 1 20.00 -20.08 -2.33
C MET A 1 20.91 -19.29 -1.41
N ALA A 2 21.62 -18.31 -1.96
CA ALA A 2 22.49 -17.41 -1.21
C ALA A 2 21.63 -16.29 -0.59
N PRO A 3 21.93 -15.80 0.63
CA PRO A 3 21.18 -14.70 1.21
C PRO A 3 21.61 -13.37 0.56
N LEU A 4 20.64 -12.67 0.01
CA LEU A 4 20.71 -11.28 -0.43
C LEU A 4 20.88 -10.37 0.79
N ILE A 5 21.86 -9.47 0.73
CA ILE A 5 22.13 -8.42 1.73
C ILE A 5 21.56 -7.11 1.16
N PRO A 6 20.87 -6.25 1.93
CA PRO A 6 20.34 -4.98 1.43
C PRO A 6 21.48 -3.99 1.18
N VAL A 7 21.40 -3.27 0.06
CA VAL A 7 22.31 -2.18 -0.32
C VAL A 7 21.79 -0.87 0.30
N PRO A 8 22.57 -0.11 1.07
CA PRO A 8 22.17 1.24 1.48
C PRO A 8 22.29 2.20 0.29
N ASN A 9 21.25 2.99 0.07
CA ASN A 9 21.15 4.06 -0.92
C ASN A 9 22.40 4.96 -0.94
N SER A 10 23.11 4.96 -2.07
CA SER A 10 24.21 5.89 -2.35
C SER A 10 23.68 7.15 -3.03
N SER A 11 23.30 8.16 -2.24
CA SER A 11 23.13 9.54 -2.73
C SER A 11 24.14 10.47 -2.04
N ALA A 12 25.43 10.20 -2.24
CA ALA A 12 26.47 11.18 -1.97
C ALA A 12 27.32 11.35 -3.23
N THR A 13 27.21 12.54 -3.83
CA THR A 13 28.10 13.01 -4.89
C THR A 13 29.57 12.92 -4.45
N PRO A 14 30.50 12.64 -5.38
CA PRO A 14 31.90 12.39 -5.03
C PRO A 14 32.56 13.68 -4.54
N ARG A 15 33.04 13.70 -3.30
CA ARG A 15 33.91 14.76 -2.78
C ARG A 15 35.35 14.23 -2.63
N PRO A 16 36.37 15.07 -2.92
CA PRO A 16 37.76 14.62 -3.05
C PRO A 16 38.38 14.15 -1.73
N CYS A 17 39.29 13.17 -1.84
CA CYS A 17 40.00 12.44 -0.81
C CYS A 17 40.52 13.27 0.39
N GLN A 18 40.35 12.73 1.60
CA GLN A 18 41.14 13.10 2.78
C GLN A 18 42.45 12.30 2.78
N VAL A 19 43.59 12.98 2.88
CA VAL A 19 44.89 12.35 3.20
C VAL A 19 44.90 12.13 4.72
N ALA A 20 44.68 10.91 5.17
CA ALA A 20 44.81 10.55 6.58
C ALA A 20 46.27 10.16 6.87
N ALA A 21 46.98 11.00 7.62
CA ALA A 21 48.09 10.48 8.41
C ALA A 21 47.44 9.66 9.54
N LEU A 22 47.68 8.34 9.56
CA LEU A 22 47.33 7.49 10.70
C LEU A 22 47.89 8.13 11.99
N PRO A 23 47.19 7.96 13.13
CA PRO A 23 47.66 8.51 14.39
C PRO A 23 49.05 7.97 14.67
N LEU A 24 49.92 8.84 15.17
CA LEU A 24 51.02 8.40 16.01
C LEU A 24 50.37 7.89 17.31
N MET A 25 49.66 6.76 17.23
CA MET A 25 49.23 6.02 18.41
C MET A 25 50.50 5.83 19.23
N ALA A 26 50.40 6.17 20.51
CA ALA A 26 51.39 5.84 21.52
C ALA A 26 51.60 4.31 21.54
N LEU A 27 52.39 3.79 20.61
CA LEU A 27 53.26 2.67 20.92
C LEU A 27 54.07 3.13 22.14
N PRO A 28 54.20 2.30 23.19
CA PRO A 28 54.99 2.67 24.35
C PRO A 28 56.30 3.20 23.82
N LEU A 29 56.65 4.44 24.19
CA LEU A 29 57.90 5.09 23.80
C LEU A 29 58.98 4.02 23.88
N SER A 30 59.37 3.53 22.70
CA SER A 30 60.55 2.70 22.63
C SER A 30 61.63 3.59 23.20
N PRO A 31 62.48 3.14 24.15
CA PRO A 31 63.46 4.00 24.80
C PRO A 31 64.49 4.64 23.83
N ASN A 32 64.33 4.44 22.52
CA ASN A 32 65.25 4.79 21.44
C ASN A 32 64.70 5.83 20.45
N LEU A 33 63.54 6.45 20.67
CA LEU A 33 63.17 7.65 19.90
C LEU A 33 63.86 8.88 20.51
N THR A 34 65.19 8.96 20.37
CA THR A 34 65.93 10.16 20.76
C THR A 34 65.67 11.23 19.71
N LEU A 35 64.58 11.98 19.90
CA LEU A 35 64.46 13.32 19.34
C LEU A 35 65.63 14.12 19.91
N ASN A 36 66.36 14.84 19.07
CA ASN A 36 67.42 15.75 19.51
C ASN A 36 66.89 16.96 20.34
N LEU A 37 65.59 16.96 20.69
CA LEU A 37 64.87 17.96 21.49
C LEU A 37 64.84 19.37 20.84
N ASP A 38 65.06 19.48 19.53
CA ASP A 38 65.03 20.76 18.81
C ASP A 38 63.62 21.20 18.36
N GLY A 39 62.60 20.40 18.67
CA GLY A 39 61.21 20.65 18.30
C GLY A 39 60.86 20.30 16.85
N GLN A 40 61.79 19.71 16.10
CA GLN A 40 61.58 19.22 14.74
C GLN A 40 62.06 17.76 14.62
N MET A 41 61.52 17.07 13.62
CA MET A 41 61.90 15.73 13.23
C MET A 41 62.45 15.80 11.81
N THR A 42 63.74 15.55 11.66
CA THR A 42 64.51 15.72 10.41
C THR A 42 65.37 14.50 10.14
N ALA A 43 66.10 14.48 9.02
CA ALA A 43 67.06 13.41 8.73
C ALA A 43 68.18 13.24 9.78
N ALA A 44 68.35 14.20 10.71
CA ALA A 44 69.24 14.08 11.86
C ALA A 44 68.67 13.15 12.96
N ASP A 45 67.36 12.89 12.96
CA ASP A 45 66.69 11.99 13.89
C ASP A 45 66.67 10.56 13.33
N SER A 46 67.13 9.60 14.13
CA SER A 46 67.23 8.18 13.75
C SER A 46 65.90 7.56 13.32
N ALA A 47 64.77 8.14 13.76
CA ALA A 47 63.43 7.69 13.44
C ALA A 47 62.86 8.26 12.13
N PHE A 48 63.43 9.33 11.56
CA PHE A 48 62.88 10.02 10.40
C PHE A 48 62.81 9.12 9.15
N ALA A 49 63.82 8.27 8.94
CA ALA A 49 63.85 7.33 7.82
C ALA A 49 62.79 6.22 7.91
N ASN A 50 62.20 5.99 9.09
CA ASN A 50 61.18 4.96 9.32
C ASN A 50 59.76 5.47 9.11
N LEU A 51 59.55 6.78 9.06
CA LEU A 51 58.22 7.36 8.87
C LEU A 51 57.70 7.14 7.46
N ARG A 52 56.40 6.88 7.38
CA ARG A 52 55.66 6.68 6.13
C ARG A 52 54.41 7.55 6.14
N VAL A 53 53.99 7.99 4.95
CA VAL A 53 52.68 8.60 4.70
C VAL A 53 51.81 7.55 4.04
N TRP A 54 50.69 7.22 4.67
CA TRP A 54 49.70 6.32 4.11
C TRP A 54 48.67 7.08 3.29
N ARG A 55 48.24 6.48 2.18
CA ARG A 55 47.11 6.95 1.39
C ARG A 55 46.30 5.74 0.97
N ASP A 56 45.09 5.62 1.50
CA ASP A 56 44.13 4.59 1.08
C ASP A 56 43.73 4.82 -0.39
N LEU A 57 44.34 4.06 -1.30
CA LEU A 57 44.15 4.21 -2.75
C LEU A 57 42.95 3.40 -3.22
N ASN A 58 42.61 2.31 -2.52
CA ASN A 58 41.54 1.39 -2.87
C ASN A 58 40.26 1.58 -2.03
N GLN A 59 40.29 2.49 -1.05
CA GLN A 59 39.19 2.85 -0.15
C GLN A 59 38.73 1.69 0.75
N ASN A 60 39.62 0.76 1.08
CA ASN A 60 39.31 -0.39 1.93
C ASN A 60 39.62 -0.16 3.41
N GLY A 61 40.25 0.97 3.76
CA GLY A 61 40.62 1.32 5.14
C GLY A 61 41.75 0.49 5.75
N LEU A 62 42.46 -0.33 4.97
CA LEU A 62 43.58 -1.16 5.41
C LEU A 62 44.90 -0.60 4.89
N SER A 63 45.93 -0.51 5.74
CA SER A 63 47.25 -0.05 5.29
C SER A 63 48.02 -1.15 4.58
N GLU A 64 48.20 -0.99 3.27
CA GLU A 64 48.91 -1.95 2.43
C GLU A 64 50.27 -1.42 1.94
N ALA A 65 51.19 -2.31 1.57
CA ALA A 65 52.55 -1.92 1.16
C ALA A 65 52.58 -1.00 -0.07
N GLY A 66 51.58 -1.09 -0.97
CA GLY A 66 51.43 -0.23 -2.15
C GLY A 66 50.93 1.18 -1.85
N GLU A 67 50.51 1.44 -0.62
CA GLU A 67 49.85 2.67 -0.18
C GLU A 67 50.72 3.53 0.74
N LEU A 68 51.94 3.08 1.05
CA LEU A 68 52.87 3.71 1.96
C LEU A 68 53.99 4.40 1.19
N SER A 69 54.10 5.72 1.34
CA SER A 69 55.18 6.52 0.76
C SER A 69 56.20 6.92 1.81
N THR A 70 57.49 6.98 1.47
CA THR A 70 58.52 7.55 2.35
C THR A 70 58.44 9.08 2.39
N LEU A 71 58.90 9.71 3.47
CA LEU A 71 58.98 11.18 3.53
C LEU A 71 59.88 11.75 2.42
N THR A 72 61.01 11.10 2.15
CA THR A 72 61.94 11.49 1.08
C THR A 72 61.30 11.41 -0.30
N SER A 73 60.54 10.35 -0.61
CA SER A 73 59.83 10.23 -1.90
C SER A 73 58.74 11.30 -2.07
N LEU A 74 58.26 11.90 -0.99
CA LEU A 74 57.31 13.02 -1.00
C LEU A 74 57.99 14.39 -0.88
N ASN A 75 59.33 14.44 -0.95
CA ASN A 75 60.14 15.64 -0.79
C ASN A 75 59.91 16.36 0.56
N ILE A 76 59.63 15.62 1.64
CA ILE A 76 59.49 16.16 3.00
C ILE A 76 60.83 16.03 3.74
N THR A 77 61.34 17.14 4.27
CA THR A 77 62.68 17.24 4.90
C THR A 77 62.63 17.48 6.41
N ALA A 78 61.52 18.02 6.93
CA ALA A 78 61.29 18.22 8.35
C ALA A 78 59.81 18.10 8.70
N ILE A 79 59.49 17.58 9.88
CA ILE A 79 58.17 17.62 10.52
C ILE A 79 58.31 18.36 11.83
N ASN A 80 57.54 19.42 12.04
CA ASN A 80 57.50 20.15 13.30
C ASN A 80 56.62 19.39 14.31
N VAL A 81 57.19 19.04 15.46
CA VAL A 81 56.49 18.26 16.50
C VAL A 81 55.86 19.16 17.58
N ALA A 82 56.05 20.48 17.51
CA ALA A 82 55.35 21.43 18.36
C ALA A 82 53.90 21.61 17.85
N ALA A 83 52.95 21.00 18.56
CA ALA A 83 51.53 21.11 18.27
C ALA A 83 51.01 22.52 18.62
N SER A 84 50.14 23.06 17.76
CA SER A 84 49.23 24.14 18.13
C SER A 84 47.83 23.58 18.31
N SER A 85 47.24 23.79 19.49
CA SER A 85 45.88 23.31 19.80
C SER A 85 44.88 23.85 18.79
N HIS A 86 44.17 22.94 18.14
CA HIS A 86 43.24 23.30 17.08
C HIS A 86 42.12 22.26 17.04
N THR A 87 41.03 22.54 17.75
CA THR A 87 39.90 21.63 17.89
C THR A 87 38.82 21.96 16.87
N ILE A 88 38.70 21.14 15.81
CA ILE A 88 37.61 21.22 14.84
C ILE A 88 36.99 19.84 14.64
N THR A 89 35.67 19.74 14.82
CA THR A 89 34.89 18.59 14.35
C THR A 89 34.57 18.81 12.87
N VAL A 90 35.05 17.90 12.02
CA VAL A 90 34.75 17.95 10.58
C VAL A 90 33.41 17.29 10.27
N SER A 91 32.85 17.53 9.08
CA SER A 91 31.47 17.14 8.73
C SER A 91 31.16 15.64 8.79
N ASN A 92 32.18 14.78 8.81
CA ASN A 92 32.02 13.33 8.99
C ASN A 92 32.16 12.87 10.46
N GLY A 93 32.17 13.80 11.41
CA GLY A 93 32.22 13.51 12.85
C GLY A 93 33.63 13.30 13.42
N ASN A 94 34.66 13.18 12.57
CA ASN A 94 36.04 13.07 13.03
C ASN A 94 36.45 14.37 13.75
N LEU A 95 37.29 14.24 14.76
CA LEU A 95 37.84 15.38 15.49
C LEU A 95 39.30 15.59 15.10
N ILE A 96 39.61 16.79 14.62
CA ILE A 96 40.98 17.26 14.50
C ILE A 96 41.32 17.94 15.82
N THR A 97 42.32 17.43 16.55
CA THR A 97 42.66 17.91 17.91
C THR A 97 43.85 18.84 17.93
N ASP A 98 44.84 18.58 17.06
CA ASP A 98 46.09 19.33 17.00
C ASP A 98 46.59 19.51 15.56
N GLN A 99 47.21 20.66 15.32
CA GLN A 99 47.84 21.01 14.06
C GLN A 99 49.37 20.89 14.15
N GLY A 100 49.99 20.20 13.19
CA GLY A 100 51.43 20.18 12.95
C GLY A 100 51.87 21.02 11.75
N SER A 101 53.15 20.96 11.37
CA SER A 101 53.60 21.48 10.07
C SER A 101 54.75 20.63 9.54
N TYR A 102 54.98 20.68 8.24
CA TYR A 102 56.13 20.02 7.62
C TYR A 102 56.78 20.93 6.59
N THR A 103 58.08 20.76 6.40
CA THR A 103 58.88 21.51 5.42
C THR A 103 59.26 20.58 4.28
N ARG A 104 59.14 21.07 3.05
CA ARG A 104 59.57 20.36 1.84
C ARG A 104 61.01 20.73 1.46
N GLY A 105 61.64 19.92 0.60
CA GLY A 105 63.00 20.16 0.12
C GLY A 105 63.18 21.46 -0.69
N ASP A 106 62.11 22.07 -1.16
CA ASP A 106 62.10 23.39 -1.81
C ASP A 106 61.94 24.56 -0.82
N GLY A 107 61.86 24.27 0.48
CA GLY A 107 61.69 25.26 1.56
C GLY A 107 60.25 25.70 1.80
N THR A 108 59.28 25.17 1.04
CA THR A 108 57.86 25.44 1.30
C THR A 108 57.40 24.73 2.58
N VAL A 109 56.56 25.42 3.36
CA VAL A 109 55.97 24.90 4.60
C VAL A 109 54.50 24.58 4.34
N GLY A 110 54.10 23.34 4.65
CA GLY A 110 52.68 22.96 4.74
C GLY A 110 52.16 23.19 6.16
N THR A 111 51.07 23.96 6.30
CA THR A 111 50.33 24.14 7.56
C THR A 111 49.29 23.04 7.74
N ALA A 112 49.12 22.52 8.96
CA ALA A 112 48.06 21.56 9.28
C ALA A 112 46.68 22.21 9.46
N GLY A 113 45.63 21.41 9.25
CA GLY A 113 44.28 21.65 9.78
C GLY A 113 43.26 22.38 8.90
N GLU A 114 43.40 22.31 7.58
CA GLU A 114 42.25 22.28 6.67
C GLU A 114 42.41 21.11 5.69
N ILE A 115 41.28 20.64 5.14
CA ILE A 115 41.12 19.44 4.30
C ILE A 115 42.30 19.31 3.32
N ALA A 116 42.96 18.13 3.32
CA ALA A 116 44.18 17.77 2.58
C ALA A 116 45.55 18.04 3.26
N ASN A 117 45.60 18.30 4.58
CA ASN A 117 46.85 18.42 5.35
C ASN A 117 46.91 17.47 6.57
N SER A 118 48.13 17.10 6.98
CA SER A 118 48.42 16.21 8.13
C SER A 118 47.98 16.83 9.46
N ALA A 119 47.16 16.15 10.24
CA ALA A 119 46.72 16.56 11.58
C ALA A 119 46.55 15.34 12.50
N ASP A 120 46.42 15.55 13.81
CA ASP A 120 45.96 14.48 14.70
C ASP A 120 44.45 14.32 14.52
N VAL A 121 44.05 13.17 13.98
CA VAL A 121 42.66 12.86 13.64
C VAL A 121 42.17 11.76 14.57
N GLN A 122 41.26 12.12 15.47
CA GLN A 122 40.45 11.15 16.18
C GLN A 122 39.29 10.76 15.27
N LEU A 123 39.32 9.52 14.78
CA LEU A 123 38.27 8.98 13.94
C LEU A 123 36.97 8.86 14.75
N ALA A 124 35.86 9.29 14.13
CA ALA A 124 34.54 9.03 14.65
C ALA A 124 34.33 7.51 14.72
N THR A 125 34.03 7.01 15.91
CA THR A 125 33.62 5.63 16.10
C THR A 125 32.11 5.56 16.01
N ASP A 126 31.58 4.63 15.21
CA ASP A 126 30.18 4.23 15.29
C ASP A 126 30.08 2.98 16.18
N PRO A 127 29.68 3.14 17.45
CA PRO A 127 29.57 2.01 18.35
C PRO A 127 28.33 1.16 18.07
N PHE A 128 27.44 1.54 17.15
CA PHE A 128 26.27 0.72 16.85
C PHE A 128 26.61 -0.46 15.92
N HIS A 129 27.57 -0.28 15.01
CA HIS A 129 28.03 -1.31 14.08
C HIS A 129 29.37 -1.89 14.55
N THR A 130 29.34 -2.82 15.50
CA THR A 130 30.55 -3.45 16.05
C THR A 130 30.66 -4.91 15.67
N THR A 131 31.90 -5.41 15.63
CA THR A 131 32.19 -6.83 15.42
C THR A 131 33.34 -7.22 16.33
N PHE A 132 33.15 -8.30 17.09
CA PHE A 132 34.22 -8.85 17.91
C PHE A 132 35.24 -9.56 17.02
N THR A 133 36.50 -9.19 17.13
CA THR A 133 37.59 -9.77 16.32
C THR A 133 37.85 -11.25 16.63
N THR A 134 37.34 -11.74 17.77
CA THR A 134 37.41 -13.15 18.16
C THR A 134 35.99 -13.66 18.43
N PRO A 135 35.39 -14.40 17.48
CA PRO A 135 34.07 -15.00 17.66
C PRO A 135 34.11 -16.15 18.67
N LEU A 136 33.00 -16.36 19.37
CA LEU A 136 32.85 -17.49 20.30
C LEU A 136 32.27 -18.71 19.57
N SER A 137 32.71 -19.89 19.95
CA SER A 137 32.08 -21.13 19.46
C SER A 137 30.66 -21.25 20.00
N LEU A 138 29.71 -21.51 19.11
CA LEU A 138 28.31 -21.62 19.47
C LEU A 138 28.00 -22.99 20.11
N THR A 139 27.26 -22.98 21.21
CA THR A 139 26.72 -24.20 21.83
C THR A 139 25.58 -24.80 20.99
N ALA A 140 25.32 -26.10 21.14
CA ALA A 140 24.21 -26.77 20.46
C ALA A 140 22.85 -26.11 20.77
N GLN A 141 22.65 -25.64 22.00
CA GLN A 141 21.44 -24.92 22.40
C GLN A 141 21.34 -23.55 21.71
N ALA A 142 22.43 -22.79 21.62
CA ALA A 142 22.42 -21.49 20.95
C ALA A 142 22.00 -21.61 19.48
N LEU A 143 22.41 -22.68 18.78
CA LEU A 143 22.05 -22.92 17.38
C LEU A 143 20.55 -23.16 17.15
N THR A 144 19.79 -23.56 18.16
CA THR A 144 18.34 -23.78 18.05
C THR A 144 17.51 -22.56 18.47
N LEU A 145 18.13 -21.52 19.02
CA LEU A 145 17.46 -20.32 19.50
C LEU A 145 17.58 -19.18 18.48
N PRO A 146 16.70 -18.16 18.53
CA PRO A 146 16.82 -16.96 17.69
C PRO A 146 18.17 -16.26 17.84
N ASP A 147 18.58 -15.51 16.82
CA ASP A 147 19.81 -14.71 16.85
C ASP A 147 19.54 -13.23 16.59
N MET A 148 20.44 -12.38 17.06
CA MET A 148 20.43 -10.95 16.80
C MET A 148 21.84 -10.41 16.98
N ASN A 149 22.26 -9.50 16.10
CA ASN A 149 23.54 -8.82 16.26
C ASN A 149 23.51 -7.97 17.54
N GLY A 150 24.59 -8.05 18.31
CA GLY A 150 24.83 -7.12 19.39
C GLY A 150 25.32 -5.78 18.85
N SER A 151 25.25 -4.74 19.68
CA SER A 151 25.82 -3.43 19.40
C SER A 151 26.67 -2.95 20.58
N GLY A 152 27.45 -1.90 20.36
CA GLY A 152 28.37 -1.37 21.35
C GLY A 152 29.42 -2.41 21.72
N GLN A 153 29.48 -2.73 23.00
CA GLN A 153 30.37 -3.74 23.56
C GLN A 153 29.62 -5.03 23.92
N VAL A 154 28.45 -5.28 23.32
CA VAL A 154 27.65 -6.50 23.51
C VAL A 154 27.81 -7.42 22.30
N ARG A 155 28.08 -8.71 22.54
CA ARG A 155 28.21 -9.73 21.49
C ARG A 155 26.86 -10.06 20.85
N SER A 156 26.87 -10.66 19.66
CA SER A 156 25.65 -11.26 19.08
C SER A 156 25.02 -12.27 20.03
N LEU A 157 23.70 -12.36 20.00
CA LEU A 157 22.89 -13.06 21.00
C LEU A 157 23.30 -14.53 21.15
N ARG A 158 23.54 -15.26 20.06
CA ARG A 158 23.96 -16.66 20.15
C ARG A 158 25.36 -16.85 20.76
N GLU A 159 26.28 -15.92 20.56
CA GLU A 159 27.57 -15.95 21.26
C GLU A 159 27.38 -15.69 22.75
N ALA A 160 26.57 -14.69 23.11
CA ALA A 160 26.24 -14.37 24.48
C ALA A 160 25.58 -15.55 25.20
N ILE A 161 24.58 -16.19 24.58
CA ILE A 161 23.92 -17.42 25.06
C ILE A 161 24.94 -18.53 25.30
N SER A 162 25.90 -18.70 24.40
CA SER A 162 26.94 -19.73 24.52
C SER A 162 27.89 -19.50 25.70
N SER A 163 27.98 -18.25 26.19
CA SER A 163 28.78 -17.88 27.36
C SER A 163 27.96 -17.69 28.66
N ASN A 164 26.63 -17.62 28.58
CA ASN A 164 25.74 -17.37 29.72
C ASN A 164 24.52 -18.32 29.70
N SER A 165 24.50 -19.31 30.60
CA SER A 165 23.42 -20.30 30.72
C SER A 165 22.10 -19.72 31.21
N THR A 166 22.13 -18.64 32.00
CA THR A 166 20.91 -17.94 32.45
C THR A 166 20.23 -17.28 31.26
N LEU A 167 21.00 -16.60 30.41
CA LEU A 167 20.51 -16.04 29.15
C LEU A 167 19.94 -17.13 28.24
N ALA A 168 20.63 -18.27 28.11
CA ALA A 168 20.14 -19.42 27.34
C ALA A 168 18.75 -19.90 27.83
N THR A 169 18.56 -19.95 29.15
CA THR A 169 17.28 -20.34 29.76
C THR A 169 16.18 -19.31 29.48
N LEU A 170 16.48 -18.02 29.65
CA LEU A 170 15.51 -16.94 29.41
C LEU A 170 15.05 -16.88 27.94
N VAL A 171 15.99 -17.01 26.99
CA VAL A 171 15.64 -17.05 25.56
C VAL A 171 14.87 -18.32 25.20
N THR A 172 15.19 -19.46 25.83
CA THR A 172 14.38 -20.68 25.68
C THR A 172 12.95 -20.46 26.18
N GLN A 173 12.77 -19.85 27.36
CA GLN A 173 11.46 -19.51 27.90
C GLN A 173 10.70 -18.55 26.99
N PHE A 174 11.38 -17.58 26.39
CA PHE A 174 10.78 -16.67 25.41
C PHE A 174 10.19 -17.44 24.23
N THR A 175 10.91 -18.42 23.68
CA THR A 175 10.42 -19.24 22.56
C THR A 175 9.28 -20.19 22.95
N GLN A 176 9.09 -20.48 24.23
CA GLN A 176 8.05 -21.39 24.74
C GLN A 176 6.80 -20.66 25.25
N ALA A 177 6.90 -19.34 25.49
CA ALA A 177 5.80 -18.53 25.98
C ALA A 177 4.70 -18.37 24.92
N THR A 178 3.46 -18.68 25.32
CA THR A 178 2.31 -18.74 24.40
C THR A 178 1.63 -17.40 24.18
N THR A 179 1.85 -16.41 25.06
CA THR A 179 1.28 -15.06 24.94
C THR A 179 2.35 -13.98 24.75
N SER A 180 2.01 -12.90 24.04
CA SER A 180 2.90 -11.74 23.87
C SER A 180 3.24 -11.08 25.20
N ALA A 181 2.32 -11.09 26.17
CA ALA A 181 2.56 -10.56 27.52
C ALA A 181 3.66 -11.33 28.27
N ASP A 182 3.61 -12.67 28.25
CA ASP A 182 4.62 -13.51 28.89
C ASP A 182 6.00 -13.35 28.24
N ARG A 183 6.03 -13.26 26.90
CA ARG A 183 7.27 -12.98 26.15
C ARG A 183 7.87 -11.62 26.54
N ARG A 184 7.04 -10.58 26.59
CA ARG A 184 7.46 -9.21 26.95
C ARG A 184 7.97 -9.11 28.39
N ALA A 185 7.40 -9.89 29.31
CA ALA A 185 7.83 -9.94 30.71
C ALA A 185 9.25 -10.49 30.89
N LEU A 186 9.77 -11.27 29.92
CA LEU A 186 11.13 -11.84 29.97
C LEU A 186 12.21 -10.85 29.48
N LEU A 187 11.84 -9.84 28.70
CA LEU A 187 12.80 -8.99 27.97
C LEU A 187 13.75 -8.21 28.88
N ASP A 188 13.28 -7.68 30.02
CA ASP A 188 14.15 -6.91 30.91
C ASP A 188 15.28 -7.81 31.47
N ASN A 189 14.97 -9.07 31.78
CA ASN A 189 15.95 -10.05 32.23
C ASN A 189 16.86 -10.51 31.08
N ILE A 190 16.32 -10.71 29.87
CA ILE A 190 17.11 -11.06 28.68
C ILE A 190 18.13 -9.95 28.39
N LEU A 191 17.69 -8.69 28.34
CA LEU A 191 18.57 -7.54 28.08
C LEU A 191 19.65 -7.41 29.16
N LYS A 192 19.29 -7.60 30.43
CA LYS A 192 20.24 -7.57 31.55
C LYS A 192 21.30 -8.66 31.41
N GLU A 193 20.89 -9.91 31.23
CA GLU A 193 21.83 -11.03 31.14
C GLU A 193 22.67 -11.00 29.86
N TRP A 194 22.10 -10.49 28.76
CA TRP A 194 22.82 -10.28 27.50
C TRP A 194 23.86 -9.16 27.64
N SER A 195 23.45 -8.02 28.21
CA SER A 195 24.32 -6.91 28.54
C SER A 195 25.49 -7.33 29.46
N ASN A 196 25.22 -8.18 30.46
CA ASN A 196 26.25 -8.68 31.40
C ASN A 196 27.34 -9.55 30.75
N THR A 197 27.20 -9.94 29.47
CA THR A 197 28.28 -10.61 28.73
C THR A 197 29.36 -9.65 28.24
N SER A 198 29.10 -8.34 28.29
CA SER A 198 30.10 -7.30 28.03
C SER A 198 31.12 -7.22 29.17
N THR A 199 32.38 -6.99 28.81
CA THR A 199 33.46 -6.71 29.77
C THR A 199 33.70 -5.22 29.98
N MET A 200 32.90 -4.36 29.34
CA MET A 200 33.02 -2.91 29.44
C MET A 200 32.68 -2.43 30.86
N GLY A 201 33.47 -1.50 31.41
CA GLY A 201 33.08 -0.81 32.63
C GLY A 201 31.92 0.15 32.39
N THR A 202 30.98 0.23 33.32
CA THR A 202 29.81 1.13 33.30
C THR A 202 29.87 2.16 34.41
N THR A 203 28.94 3.12 34.39
CA THR A 203 28.84 4.15 35.43
C THR A 203 28.73 3.53 36.82
N PHE A 204 27.99 2.45 36.97
CA PHE A 204 27.80 1.81 38.27
C PHE A 204 28.86 0.75 38.59
N THR A 205 29.65 0.29 37.62
CA THR A 205 30.58 -0.83 37.83
C THR A 205 31.82 -0.69 36.96
N GLY A 206 32.99 -0.51 37.58
CA GLY A 206 34.29 -0.68 36.93
C GLY A 206 34.79 0.51 36.08
N ALA A 207 33.93 1.34 35.48
CA ALA A 207 34.42 2.44 34.62
C ALA A 207 35.22 3.51 35.38
N TYR A 208 34.84 3.78 36.62
CA TYR A 208 35.46 4.80 37.48
C TYR A 208 36.48 4.20 38.46
N THR A 209 37.06 3.03 38.14
CA THR A 209 38.13 2.42 38.95
C THR A 209 39.26 3.43 39.18
N GLY A 210 39.58 3.71 40.45
CA GLY A 210 40.58 4.72 40.84
C GLY A 210 39.99 6.04 41.35
N HIS A 211 38.69 6.25 41.20
CA HIS A 211 37.96 7.40 41.75
C HIS A 211 37.08 7.00 42.93
N THR A 212 36.88 7.93 43.87
CA THR A 212 35.75 7.86 44.79
C THR A 212 34.49 8.30 44.04
N LEU A 213 33.67 7.35 43.61
CA LEU A 213 32.45 7.61 42.84
C LEU A 213 31.22 7.77 43.75
N THR A 214 30.42 8.80 43.48
CA THR A 214 29.05 8.95 44.01
C THR A 214 28.08 9.03 42.84
N VAL A 215 27.10 8.14 42.77
CA VAL A 215 26.04 8.18 41.75
C VAL A 215 24.73 8.58 42.41
N ASN A 216 24.16 9.69 41.95
CA ASN A 216 22.90 10.23 42.44
C ASN A 216 21.82 10.08 41.36
N VAL A 217 20.77 9.31 41.62
CA VAL A 217 19.59 9.26 40.75
C VAL A 217 18.50 10.11 41.39
N GLN A 218 18.25 11.29 40.84
CA GLN A 218 17.29 12.23 41.41
C GLN A 218 15.89 11.61 41.51
N GLY A 219 15.23 11.86 42.65
CA GLY A 219 13.90 11.30 42.95
C GLY A 219 13.92 9.89 43.53
N THR A 220 15.09 9.26 43.71
CA THR A 220 15.22 7.93 44.31
C THR A 220 16.17 7.95 45.50
N THR A 221 16.08 6.94 46.36
CA THR A 221 17.05 6.70 47.44
C THR A 221 18.06 5.65 46.99
N ALA A 222 19.35 5.87 47.23
CA ALA A 222 20.40 4.90 46.90
C ALA A 222 20.08 3.52 47.48
N GLY A 223 20.18 2.48 46.65
CA GLY A 223 19.84 1.09 47.02
C GLY A 223 18.34 0.76 47.07
N SER A 224 17.44 1.74 46.86
CA SER A 224 16.02 1.45 46.68
C SER A 224 15.76 0.68 45.37
N ALA A 225 14.62 -0.01 45.27
CA ALA A 225 14.25 -0.74 44.05
C ALA A 225 14.23 0.16 42.80
N ALA A 226 13.74 1.40 42.93
CA ALA A 226 13.75 2.38 41.84
C ALA A 226 15.17 2.80 41.42
N TYR A 227 16.09 2.92 42.38
CA TYR A 227 17.50 3.21 42.10
C TYR A 227 18.18 2.03 41.38
N LEU A 228 17.93 0.80 41.83
CA LEU A 228 18.48 -0.41 41.22
C LEU A 228 17.94 -0.63 39.80
N ALA A 229 16.66 -0.30 39.56
CA ALA A 229 16.09 -0.33 38.21
C ALA A 229 16.78 0.68 37.27
N TRP A 230 17.11 1.88 37.75
CA TRP A 230 17.90 2.86 36.98
C TRP A 230 19.33 2.40 36.75
N GLN A 231 19.94 1.74 37.73
CA GLN A 231 21.25 1.14 37.59
C GLN A 231 21.27 0.08 36.47
N ASP A 232 20.30 -0.83 36.45
CA ASP A 232 20.18 -1.85 35.41
C ASP A 232 19.97 -1.22 34.03
N LYS A 233 19.01 -0.29 33.90
CA LYS A 233 18.71 0.41 32.63
C LYS A 233 19.92 1.16 32.08
N LEU A 234 20.62 1.93 32.91
CA LEU A 234 21.78 2.69 32.46
C LEU A 234 22.93 1.77 32.06
N THR A 235 23.18 0.70 32.83
CA THR A 235 24.20 -0.31 32.52
C THR A 235 23.93 -0.95 31.15
N ILE A 236 22.69 -1.35 30.89
CA ILE A 236 22.26 -1.90 29.59
C ILE A 236 22.51 -0.88 28.47
N LEU A 237 22.04 0.36 28.64
CA LEU A 237 22.25 1.42 27.64
C LEU A 237 23.73 1.68 27.38
N GLU A 238 24.58 1.73 28.40
CA GLU A 238 26.01 1.99 28.24
C GLU A 238 26.72 0.86 27.48
N HIS A 239 26.39 -0.39 27.78
CA HIS A 239 26.96 -1.54 27.06
C HIS A 239 26.54 -1.56 25.59
N PHE A 240 25.26 -1.43 25.28
CA PHE A 240 24.74 -1.42 23.90
C PHE A 240 25.15 -0.16 23.11
N ASN A 241 25.43 0.95 23.79
CA ASN A 241 26.03 2.14 23.15
C ASN A 241 27.56 2.10 23.11
N GLY A 242 28.19 1.14 23.77
CA GLY A 242 29.66 1.00 23.84
C GLY A 242 30.39 2.14 24.54
N ARG A 243 29.69 2.96 25.36
CA ARG A 243 30.27 4.10 26.08
C ARG A 243 29.52 4.41 27.37
N THR A 244 30.21 5.01 28.33
CA THR A 244 29.60 5.44 29.60
C THR A 244 28.73 6.68 29.41
N PHE A 245 27.75 6.87 30.31
CA PHE A 245 26.80 7.98 30.32
C PHE A 245 27.50 9.34 30.35
N ASN A 246 28.53 9.45 31.19
CA ASN A 246 29.47 10.55 31.18
C ASN A 246 30.86 10.04 30.80
N THR A 247 31.65 10.88 30.14
CA THR A 247 33.07 10.61 29.93
C THR A 247 33.78 10.50 31.28
N VAL A 248 34.52 9.41 31.49
CA VAL A 248 35.30 9.19 32.72
C VAL A 248 36.45 10.19 32.77
N PRO A 249 36.55 11.06 33.79
CA PRO A 249 37.65 12.02 33.91
C PRO A 249 38.99 11.32 34.15
N THR A 250 40.10 11.93 33.71
CA THR A 250 41.45 11.43 34.03
C THR A 250 41.82 11.70 35.50
N GLY A 251 42.65 10.85 36.10
CA GLY A 251 43.20 11.05 37.45
C GLY A 251 42.51 10.21 38.52
N THR A 252 42.47 10.70 39.78
CA THR A 252 41.90 9.97 40.93
C THR A 252 40.99 10.84 41.79
N ALA A 253 40.62 12.04 41.32
CA ALA A 253 39.75 12.95 42.07
C ALA A 253 38.35 12.33 42.27
N PRO A 254 37.65 12.61 43.39
CA PRO A 254 36.27 12.16 43.56
C PRO A 254 35.37 12.61 42.41
N VAL A 255 34.47 11.73 41.97
CA VAL A 255 33.53 11.99 40.86
C VAL A 255 32.10 11.83 41.35
N THR A 256 31.25 12.80 41.00
CA THR A 256 29.81 12.71 41.22
C THR A 256 29.08 12.66 39.89
N VAL A 257 28.39 11.56 39.62
CA VAL A 257 27.48 11.43 38.46
C VAL A 257 26.06 11.63 38.96
N THR A 258 25.31 12.53 38.34
CA THR A 258 23.90 12.78 38.70
C THR A 258 23.00 12.51 37.50
N LEU A 259 22.09 11.55 37.64
CA LEU A 259 21.02 11.34 36.69
C LEU A 259 19.84 12.26 37.04
N LEU A 260 19.75 13.37 36.29
CA LEU A 260 18.74 14.41 36.49
C LEU A 260 17.35 13.94 36.06
N THR A 261 16.30 14.41 36.74
CA THR A 261 14.90 14.07 36.41
C THR A 261 14.53 14.40 34.96
N GLY A 262 15.12 15.44 34.36
CA GLY A 262 14.87 15.81 32.95
C GLY A 262 15.50 14.86 31.92
N ALA A 263 16.56 14.11 32.28
CA ALA A 263 17.21 13.16 31.39
C ALA A 263 16.55 11.76 31.43
N GLN A 264 15.86 11.45 32.53
CA GLN A 264 15.21 10.16 32.76
C GLN A 264 14.21 9.77 31.65
N PRO A 265 13.29 10.65 31.18
CA PRO A 265 12.36 10.29 30.11
C PRO A 265 13.07 9.89 28.80
N LEU A 266 14.15 10.57 28.42
CA LEU A 266 14.89 10.27 27.19
C LEU A 266 15.65 8.94 27.28
N LEU A 267 16.25 8.65 28.43
CA LEU A 267 16.88 7.35 28.68
C LEU A 267 15.85 6.23 28.75
N GLN A 268 14.68 6.50 29.32
CA GLN A 268 13.57 5.55 29.33
C GLN A 268 13.12 5.22 27.90
N GLN A 269 12.90 6.23 27.07
CA GLN A 269 12.59 6.03 25.64
C GLN A 269 13.67 5.24 24.91
N SER A 270 14.96 5.53 25.19
CA SER A 270 16.08 4.80 24.59
C SER A 270 16.09 3.33 25.01
N TYR A 271 15.80 3.04 26.29
CA TYR A 271 15.71 1.69 26.81
C TYR A 271 14.53 0.92 26.21
N ASP A 272 13.36 1.55 26.14
CA ASP A 272 12.16 0.95 25.56
C ASP A 272 12.34 0.68 24.06
N ALA A 273 13.06 1.54 23.32
CA ALA A 273 13.39 1.32 21.92
C ALA A 273 14.25 0.07 21.71
N ILE A 274 15.29 -0.15 22.54
CA ILE A 274 16.09 -1.39 22.49
C ILE A 274 15.22 -2.60 22.84
N LYS A 275 14.38 -2.48 23.87
CA LYS A 275 13.47 -3.54 24.29
C LYS A 275 12.50 -3.97 23.18
N GLU A 276 11.88 -3.02 22.48
CA GLU A 276 11.00 -3.30 21.35
C GLU A 276 11.76 -3.88 20.15
N SER A 277 12.97 -3.38 19.86
CA SER A 277 13.82 -3.91 18.79
C SER A 277 14.18 -5.38 19.03
N VAL A 278 14.57 -5.71 20.27
CA VAL A 278 14.87 -7.09 20.65
C VAL A 278 13.61 -7.96 20.59
N TYR A 279 12.46 -7.49 21.08
CA TYR A 279 11.21 -8.26 20.99
C TYR A 279 10.86 -8.61 19.54
N GLY A 280 10.85 -7.62 18.64
CA GLY A 280 10.54 -7.81 17.22
C GLY A 280 11.49 -8.82 16.54
N ALA A 281 12.79 -8.68 16.78
CA ALA A 281 13.79 -9.58 16.20
C ALA A 281 13.60 -11.04 16.65
N LEU A 282 13.27 -11.26 17.93
CA LEU A 282 13.09 -12.60 18.48
C LEU A 282 11.73 -13.21 18.12
N VAL A 283 10.64 -12.43 18.16
CA VAL A 283 9.28 -12.94 17.92
C VAL A 283 9.10 -13.41 16.47
N VAL A 284 9.71 -12.71 15.51
CA VAL A 284 9.68 -13.08 14.08
C VAL A 284 10.36 -14.44 13.84
N GLN A 285 11.49 -14.69 14.50
CA GLN A 285 12.25 -15.94 14.35
C GLN A 285 11.69 -17.11 15.17
N ALA A 286 10.90 -16.82 16.21
CA ALA A 286 10.30 -17.80 17.08
C ALA A 286 8.81 -17.98 16.77
N GLN A 287 7.96 -17.15 17.37
CA GLN A 287 6.51 -17.32 17.36
C GLN A 287 5.88 -17.14 15.98
N LEU A 288 6.35 -16.18 15.19
CA LEU A 288 5.74 -15.86 13.89
C LEU A 288 6.25 -16.75 12.75
N LYS A 289 7.40 -17.41 12.93
CA LYS A 289 8.03 -18.24 11.90
C LYS A 289 7.07 -19.29 11.30
N PRO A 290 6.26 -20.04 12.08
CA PRO A 290 5.33 -21.02 11.52
C PRO A 290 4.29 -20.42 10.57
N TYR A 291 3.88 -19.18 10.79
CA TYR A 291 2.99 -18.45 9.90
C TYR A 291 3.75 -17.94 8.66
N LEU A 292 4.94 -17.36 8.85
CA LEU A 292 5.76 -16.86 7.75
C LEU A 292 6.15 -17.98 6.76
N ASP A 293 6.38 -19.20 7.26
CA ASP A 293 6.66 -20.37 6.42
C ASP A 293 5.44 -20.82 5.56
N GLN A 294 4.23 -20.32 5.84
CA GLN A 294 3.02 -20.61 5.06
C GLN A 294 2.82 -19.65 3.88
N ILE A 295 3.51 -18.51 3.85
CA ILE A 295 3.38 -17.51 2.78
C ILE A 295 3.77 -18.16 1.45
N GLN A 296 2.87 -18.08 0.47
CA GLN A 296 3.13 -18.60 -0.88
C GLN A 296 3.47 -17.46 -1.84
N LEU A 297 4.17 -17.79 -2.92
CA LEU A 297 4.35 -16.89 -4.06
C LEU A 297 3.24 -17.19 -5.08
N SER A 298 2.44 -16.17 -5.39
CA SER A 298 1.54 -16.18 -6.53
C SER A 298 2.20 -15.45 -7.70
N VAL A 299 1.97 -15.93 -8.93
CA VAL A 299 2.44 -15.27 -10.14
C VAL A 299 1.27 -15.10 -11.08
N ASP A 300 0.98 -13.85 -11.44
CA ASP A 300 -0.12 -13.48 -12.33
C ASP A 300 0.34 -12.45 -13.37
N ALA A 301 -0.61 -11.86 -14.09
CA ALA A 301 -0.31 -10.87 -15.14
C ALA A 301 0.28 -9.55 -14.60
N THR A 302 0.18 -9.28 -13.30
CA THR A 302 0.72 -8.07 -12.65
C THR A 302 2.07 -8.31 -11.99
N GLY A 303 2.47 -9.56 -11.77
CA GLY A 303 3.84 -9.91 -11.38
C GLY A 303 3.91 -11.06 -10.39
N VAL A 304 4.83 -10.96 -9.43
CA VAL A 304 5.00 -11.91 -8.33
C VAL A 304 4.41 -11.29 -7.07
N ASN A 305 3.37 -11.91 -6.53
CA ASN A 305 2.63 -11.45 -5.36
C ASN A 305 2.82 -12.43 -4.19
N LEU A 306 2.68 -11.95 -2.96
CA LEU A 306 2.66 -12.81 -1.77
C LEU A 306 1.21 -13.18 -1.46
N ASP A 307 0.93 -14.48 -1.34
CA ASP A 307 -0.38 -14.99 -0.92
C ASP A 307 -0.35 -15.35 0.58
N LEU A 308 -1.19 -14.66 1.35
CA LEU A 308 -1.34 -14.80 2.79
C LEU A 308 -2.59 -15.59 3.20
N THR A 309 -3.34 -16.18 2.26
CA THR A 309 -4.60 -16.91 2.54
C THR A 309 -4.42 -18.00 3.61
N ALA A 310 -3.33 -18.77 3.53
CA ALA A 310 -3.03 -19.80 4.53
C ALA A 310 -2.67 -19.21 5.91
N VAL A 311 -2.04 -18.02 5.92
CA VAL A 311 -1.64 -17.30 7.13
C VAL A 311 -2.85 -16.76 7.87
N THR A 312 -3.71 -16.00 7.18
CA THR A 312 -4.94 -15.43 7.76
C THR A 312 -5.87 -16.52 8.27
N GLY A 313 -6.00 -17.63 7.53
CA GLY A 313 -6.76 -18.80 7.95
C GLY A 313 -6.20 -19.48 9.21
N SER A 314 -4.86 -19.62 9.31
CA SER A 314 -4.22 -20.20 10.50
C SER A 314 -4.34 -19.30 11.73
N LEU A 315 -4.21 -17.98 11.56
CA LEU A 315 -4.45 -17.00 12.61
C LEU A 315 -5.91 -17.04 13.08
N GLN A 316 -6.87 -17.08 12.15
CA GLN A 316 -8.29 -17.20 12.48
C GLN A 316 -8.60 -18.47 13.27
N SER A 317 -8.01 -19.59 12.87
CA SER A 317 -8.15 -20.86 13.59
C SER A 317 -7.58 -20.77 15.00
N LYS A 318 -6.43 -20.09 15.19
CA LYS A 318 -5.86 -19.88 16.52
C LYS A 318 -6.75 -18.99 17.37
N ILE A 319 -7.18 -17.83 16.86
CA ILE A 319 -8.08 -16.89 17.54
C ILE A 319 -9.36 -17.60 18.01
N SER A 320 -9.91 -18.50 17.20
CA SER A 320 -11.12 -19.28 17.56
C SER A 320 -10.91 -20.25 18.73
N THR A 321 -9.66 -20.63 19.04
CA THR A 321 -9.32 -21.59 20.11
C THR A 321 -8.65 -20.93 21.33
N ASP A 322 -7.89 -19.86 21.09
CA ASP A 322 -7.16 -19.05 22.05
C ASP A 322 -7.18 -17.60 21.55
N VAL A 323 -8.21 -16.86 21.95
CA VAL A 323 -8.46 -15.49 21.48
C VAL A 323 -7.27 -14.57 21.78
N VAL A 324 -6.77 -14.59 23.01
CA VAL A 324 -5.71 -13.67 23.45
C VAL A 324 -4.38 -14.03 22.78
N GLY A 325 -4.03 -15.32 22.72
CA GLY A 325 -2.79 -15.76 22.05
C GLY A 325 -2.84 -15.60 20.53
N GLY A 326 -4.01 -15.81 19.90
CA GLY A 326 -4.22 -15.60 18.47
C GLY A 326 -4.16 -14.13 18.09
N MET A 327 -4.85 -13.26 18.82
CA MET A 327 -4.80 -11.80 18.59
C MET A 327 -3.39 -11.25 18.86
N GLY A 328 -2.69 -11.75 19.88
CA GLY A 328 -1.31 -11.34 20.15
C GLY A 328 -0.36 -11.64 18.98
N ASP A 329 -0.52 -12.81 18.35
CA ASP A 329 0.27 -13.19 17.19
C ASP A 329 -0.11 -12.37 15.93
N LEU A 330 -1.40 -12.06 15.73
CA LEU A 330 -1.86 -11.20 14.64
C LEU A 330 -1.29 -9.78 14.77
N ILE A 331 -1.38 -9.18 15.97
CA ILE A 331 -0.80 -7.87 16.27
C ILE A 331 0.72 -7.88 16.04
N ASP A 332 1.42 -8.91 16.53
CA ASP A 332 2.87 -9.03 16.33
C ASP A 332 3.21 -9.23 14.83
N MET A 333 2.37 -9.93 14.06
CA MET A 333 2.54 -10.09 12.61
C MET A 333 2.41 -8.76 11.87
N VAL A 334 1.32 -8.03 12.10
CA VAL A 334 1.09 -6.70 11.50
C VAL A 334 2.24 -5.76 11.86
N ARG A 335 2.68 -5.76 13.12
CA ARG A 335 3.69 -4.82 13.60
C ARG A 335 5.10 -5.10 13.10
N TYR A 336 5.54 -6.36 13.14
CA TYR A 336 6.95 -6.70 12.91
C TYR A 336 7.21 -7.34 11.56
N ALA A 337 6.19 -7.94 10.93
CA ALA A 337 6.29 -8.45 9.57
C ALA A 337 5.60 -7.56 8.55
N GLY A 338 4.61 -6.74 8.93
CA GLY A 338 3.83 -5.90 8.01
C GLY A 338 4.68 -5.04 7.08
N THR A 339 5.67 -4.31 7.63
CA THR A 339 6.59 -3.49 6.82
C THR A 339 7.46 -4.30 5.86
N MET A 340 7.77 -5.57 6.17
CA MET A 340 8.48 -6.47 5.26
C MET A 340 7.56 -7.03 4.16
N LEU A 341 6.26 -7.13 4.45
CA LEU A 341 5.24 -7.67 3.55
C LEU A 341 4.66 -6.60 2.61
N GLY A 342 4.79 -5.31 2.95
CA GLY A 342 4.24 -4.21 2.17
C GLY A 342 2.73 -4.38 1.96
N ASN A 343 2.26 -4.21 0.72
CA ASN A 343 0.85 -4.32 0.34
C ASN A 343 0.25 -5.71 0.64
N ALA A 344 1.08 -6.75 0.72
CA ALA A 344 0.61 -8.08 1.09
C ALA A 344 0.15 -8.17 2.55
N SER A 345 0.42 -7.16 3.38
CA SER A 345 -0.04 -7.09 4.77
C SER A 345 -1.51 -6.67 4.92
N ILE A 346 -2.15 -6.14 3.88
CA ILE A 346 -3.53 -5.61 3.95
C ILE A 346 -4.54 -6.63 4.51
N PRO A 347 -4.55 -7.91 4.07
CA PRO A 347 -5.47 -8.89 4.65
C PRO A 347 -5.27 -9.13 6.16
N LEU A 348 -4.06 -8.93 6.68
CA LEU A 348 -3.80 -9.02 8.12
C LEU A 348 -4.34 -7.81 8.87
N ILE A 349 -4.26 -6.62 8.28
CA ILE A 349 -4.81 -5.37 8.84
C ILE A 349 -6.34 -5.46 8.89
N GLN A 350 -6.98 -5.82 7.78
CA GLN A 350 -8.44 -6.03 7.74
C GLN A 350 -8.89 -7.11 8.75
N GLN A 351 -8.14 -8.21 8.88
CA GLN A 351 -8.43 -9.24 9.88
C GLN A 351 -8.27 -8.70 11.31
N LEU A 352 -7.30 -7.82 11.57
CA LEU A 352 -7.11 -7.18 12.87
C LEU A 352 -8.31 -6.29 13.20
N ASP A 353 -8.70 -5.41 12.28
CA ASP A 353 -9.81 -4.47 12.45
C ASP A 353 -11.14 -5.21 12.68
N GLN A 354 -11.44 -6.21 11.84
CA GLN A 354 -12.64 -7.02 11.99
C GLN A 354 -12.68 -7.76 13.34
N ASN A 355 -11.55 -8.32 13.78
CA ASN A 355 -11.49 -9.01 15.07
C ASN A 355 -11.62 -8.04 16.25
N MET A 356 -11.03 -6.86 16.16
CA MET A 356 -11.17 -5.82 17.19
C MET A 356 -12.63 -5.36 17.32
N ALA A 357 -13.35 -5.22 16.21
CA ALA A 357 -14.76 -4.82 16.21
C ALA A 357 -15.74 -5.91 16.70
N THR A 358 -15.42 -7.19 16.47
CA THR A 358 -16.39 -8.29 16.66
C THR A 358 -16.14 -9.18 17.87
N LEU A 359 -14.89 -9.27 18.36
CA LEU A 359 -14.57 -10.13 19.50
C LEU A 359 -15.11 -9.54 20.82
N PRO A 360 -15.64 -10.39 21.72
CA PRO A 360 -16.13 -9.92 23.02
C PRO A 360 -14.96 -9.45 23.89
N SER A 361 -15.16 -8.32 24.58
CA SER A 361 -14.17 -7.78 25.50
C SER A 361 -13.87 -8.74 26.66
N SER A 362 -12.63 -8.72 27.12
CA SER A 362 -12.20 -9.44 28.33
C SER A 362 -10.98 -8.74 28.92
N PRO A 363 -10.74 -8.81 30.25
CA PRO A 363 -9.62 -8.09 30.86
C PRO A 363 -8.25 -8.40 30.24
N ALA A 364 -8.04 -9.63 29.76
CA ALA A 364 -6.80 -10.04 29.12
C ALA A 364 -6.69 -9.51 27.68
N LEU A 365 -7.78 -9.49 26.93
CA LEU A 365 -7.83 -8.94 25.57
C LEU A 365 -7.72 -7.42 25.60
N ASP A 366 -8.42 -6.77 26.52
CA ASP A 366 -8.36 -5.31 26.72
C ASP A 366 -6.93 -4.88 27.10
N ALA A 367 -6.26 -5.63 27.98
CA ALA A 367 -4.87 -5.38 28.32
C ALA A 367 -3.90 -5.55 27.12
N LEU A 368 -4.18 -6.51 26.24
CA LEU A 368 -3.43 -6.70 25.00
C LEU A 368 -3.60 -5.51 24.07
N TYR A 369 -4.84 -5.06 23.81
CA TYR A 369 -5.12 -3.89 22.97
C TYR A 369 -4.51 -2.61 23.54
N GLN A 370 -4.61 -2.40 24.86
CA GLN A 370 -3.95 -1.26 25.51
C GLN A 370 -2.42 -1.30 25.35
N SER A 371 -1.80 -2.48 25.29
CA SER A 371 -0.37 -2.58 25.00
C SER A 371 -0.03 -2.19 23.55
N PHE A 372 -0.99 -2.31 22.64
CA PHE A 372 -0.85 -1.91 21.24
C PHE A 372 -1.04 -0.39 21.07
N TYR A 373 -2.02 0.22 21.72
CA TYR A 373 -2.30 1.66 21.62
C TYR A 373 -1.18 2.59 22.10
N ASN A 374 -0.29 2.09 22.97
CA ASN A 374 0.76 2.90 23.60
C ASN A 374 2.09 2.93 22.82
N ILE A 375 2.09 2.60 21.52
CA ILE A 375 3.30 2.53 20.72
C ILE A 375 3.57 3.86 20.03
N ASN A 376 4.59 4.58 20.53
CA ASN A 376 5.09 5.82 19.92
C ASN A 376 6.57 5.70 19.52
N SER A 377 7.00 4.53 19.03
CA SER A 377 8.41 4.26 18.71
C SER A 377 8.60 3.67 17.31
N GLY A 378 9.54 4.24 16.56
CA GLY A 378 9.93 3.76 15.23
C GLY A 378 9.00 4.25 14.11
N PRO A 379 8.90 3.51 12.98
CA PRO A 379 8.02 3.86 11.86
C PRO A 379 6.54 3.59 12.16
N VAL A 380 6.19 3.03 13.32
CA VAL A 380 4.81 2.72 13.69
C VAL A 380 4.30 3.74 14.70
N LYS A 381 3.14 4.31 14.42
CA LYS A 381 2.44 5.24 15.29
C LYS A 381 1.01 4.78 15.49
N THR A 382 0.50 4.98 16.69
CA THR A 382 -0.86 4.59 17.07
C THR A 382 -1.65 5.79 17.60
N GLY A 383 -2.92 5.84 17.23
CA GLY A 383 -3.95 6.61 17.90
C GLY A 383 -4.37 5.97 19.23
N SER A 384 -5.44 6.51 19.78
CA SER A 384 -6.12 6.12 20.99
C SER A 384 -7.36 5.27 20.64
N VAL A 385 -8.40 5.27 21.47
CA VAL A 385 -9.69 4.60 21.18
C VAL A 385 -10.82 5.61 20.97
N GLY A 386 -10.45 6.84 20.67
CA GLY A 386 -11.40 7.89 20.32
C GLY A 386 -10.74 8.83 19.34
N ASN A 387 -11.50 9.82 18.87
CA ASN A 387 -11.11 10.63 17.71
C ASN A 387 -9.71 11.26 17.84
N ASP A 388 -8.85 10.87 16.92
CA ASP A 388 -7.46 11.30 16.82
C ASP A 388 -7.21 12.17 15.59
N ASN A 389 -6.20 13.02 15.68
CA ASN A 389 -5.68 13.76 14.53
C ASN A 389 -4.17 13.63 14.55
N THR A 390 -3.66 12.70 13.74
CA THR A 390 -2.27 12.27 13.82
C THR A 390 -1.66 12.09 12.45
N SER A 391 -0.35 12.34 12.37
CA SER A 391 0.40 12.17 11.12
C SER A 391 1.74 11.48 11.35
N LEU A 392 2.23 10.79 10.34
CA LEU A 392 3.58 10.23 10.27
C LEU A 392 4.61 11.31 9.96
N THR A 393 5.86 10.90 9.76
CA THR A 393 6.94 11.75 9.24
C THR A 393 7.21 11.38 7.78
N SER A 394 7.89 12.24 7.02
CA SER A 394 8.11 12.09 5.57
C SER A 394 9.07 10.98 5.12
N THR A 395 9.19 9.87 5.87
CA THR A 395 10.12 8.77 5.58
C THR A 395 9.42 7.43 5.35
N GLY A 396 8.08 7.41 5.29
CA GLY A 396 7.28 6.18 5.30
C GLY A 396 7.08 5.62 6.71
N GLY A 397 5.92 5.03 6.97
CA GLY A 397 5.58 4.38 8.23
C GLY A 397 4.23 3.67 8.24
N MET A 398 3.80 3.21 9.43
CA MET A 398 2.47 2.65 9.67
C MET A 398 1.74 3.49 10.71
N LEU A 399 0.48 3.84 10.45
CA LEU A 399 -0.37 4.62 11.34
C LEU A 399 -1.72 3.93 11.53
N PHE A 400 -2.08 3.64 12.78
CA PHE A 400 -3.35 3.01 13.15
C PHE A 400 -4.20 3.99 13.97
N GLY A 401 -5.46 4.21 13.59
CA GLY A 401 -6.44 5.04 14.30
C GLY A 401 -7.16 4.29 15.43
N PHE A 402 -7.64 3.09 15.13
CA PHE A 402 -8.48 2.22 15.96
C PHE A 402 -9.94 2.66 16.02
N ASP A 403 -10.54 2.70 17.21
CA ASP A 403 -11.91 3.15 17.39
C ASP A 403 -11.94 4.69 17.40
N GLY A 404 -12.94 5.30 16.79
CA GLY A 404 -13.09 6.74 16.76
C GLY A 404 -13.31 7.24 15.34
N ASN A 405 -13.58 8.55 15.21
CA ASN A 405 -13.56 9.19 13.90
C ASN A 405 -12.22 9.92 13.77
N ASP A 406 -11.28 9.29 13.09
CA ASP A 406 -9.88 9.67 13.08
C ASP A 406 -9.50 10.44 11.81
N VAL A 407 -8.49 11.30 11.94
CA VAL A 407 -7.85 11.99 10.82
C VAL A 407 -6.38 11.59 10.79
N LEU A 408 -6.02 10.77 9.81
CA LEU A 408 -4.72 10.15 9.66
C LEU A 408 -4.00 10.67 8.42
N SER A 409 -2.70 10.96 8.51
CA SER A 409 -1.91 11.46 7.38
C SER A 409 -0.50 10.85 7.30
N GLY A 410 -0.14 10.28 6.14
CA GLY A 410 1.18 9.69 5.87
C GLY A 410 2.27 10.73 5.60
N ASN A 411 1.89 11.83 4.96
CA ASN A 411 2.76 12.86 4.38
C ASN A 411 3.59 12.39 3.19
N GLY A 412 4.61 11.57 3.41
CA GLY A 412 5.62 11.34 2.40
C GLY A 412 6.38 10.06 2.63
N GLY A 413 6.66 9.34 1.54
CA GLY A 413 7.23 8.00 1.62
C GLY A 413 6.15 6.96 1.41
N VAL A 414 6.49 5.68 1.59
CA VAL A 414 5.52 4.58 1.47
C VAL A 414 4.89 4.40 2.84
N ASP A 415 3.62 4.75 2.96
CA ASP A 415 2.87 4.71 4.20
C ASP A 415 1.82 3.59 4.21
N THR A 416 1.45 3.14 5.41
CA THR A 416 0.30 2.25 5.62
C THR A 416 -0.58 2.84 6.69
N LEU A 417 -1.80 3.22 6.34
CA LEU A 417 -2.76 3.88 7.20
C LEU A 417 -3.95 2.96 7.40
N ALA A 418 -4.35 2.73 8.65
CA ALA A 418 -5.53 1.98 9.01
C ALA A 418 -6.41 2.85 9.92
N GLY A 419 -7.62 3.19 9.48
CA GLY A 419 -8.61 3.96 10.23
C GLY A 419 -9.08 3.16 11.43
N GLY A 420 -9.72 2.03 11.16
CA GLY A 420 -10.25 1.13 12.17
C GLY A 420 -11.78 1.21 12.20
N ALA A 421 -12.36 1.54 13.34
CA ALA A 421 -13.81 1.62 13.51
C ALA A 421 -14.28 3.05 13.73
N GLY A 422 -15.10 3.57 12.82
CA GLY A 422 -15.74 4.87 12.91
C GLY A 422 -15.85 5.52 11.55
N ALA A 423 -15.98 6.84 11.49
CA ALA A 423 -15.96 7.56 10.22
C ALA A 423 -14.63 8.28 10.09
N ASP A 424 -13.69 7.64 9.41
CA ASP A 424 -12.29 8.02 9.35
C ASP A 424 -11.96 8.84 8.11
N THR A 425 -10.88 9.61 8.18
CA THR A 425 -10.32 10.35 7.05
C THR A 425 -8.83 10.06 6.94
N LEU A 426 -8.43 9.38 5.87
CA LEU A 426 -7.05 8.95 5.63
C LEU A 426 -6.47 9.69 4.42
N TYR A 427 -5.29 10.28 4.60
CA TYR A 427 -4.52 10.92 3.54
C TYR A 427 -3.16 10.21 3.38
N GLY A 428 -2.95 9.49 2.28
CA GLY A 428 -1.63 8.93 1.93
C GLY A 428 -0.63 10.06 1.66
N ASN A 429 -1.05 10.98 0.78
CA ASN A 429 -0.34 12.14 0.28
C ASN A 429 0.67 11.84 -0.83
N ALA A 430 1.92 11.47 -0.53
CA ALA A 430 2.94 11.35 -1.56
C ALA A 430 3.79 10.11 -1.34
N GLY A 431 3.82 9.22 -2.33
CA GLY A 431 4.40 7.90 -2.23
C GLY A 431 3.35 6.85 -2.56
N ASN A 432 3.77 5.59 -2.60
CA ASN A 432 2.86 4.49 -2.91
C ASN A 432 2.31 3.97 -1.58
N ASP A 433 1.09 4.36 -1.24
CA ASP A 433 0.53 4.19 0.08
C ASP A 433 -0.50 3.06 0.13
N ASN A 434 -0.68 2.48 1.32
CA ASN A 434 -1.70 1.49 1.61
C ASN A 434 -2.72 2.09 2.59
N LEU A 435 -3.97 2.27 2.17
CA LEU A 435 -5.02 2.90 2.97
C LEU A 435 -6.12 1.87 3.24
N VAL A 436 -6.45 1.65 4.51
CA VAL A 436 -7.54 0.78 4.96
C VAL A 436 -8.47 1.61 5.85
N GLY A 437 -9.71 1.85 5.42
CA GLY A 437 -10.70 2.60 6.20
C GLY A 437 -11.15 1.80 7.42
N GLY A 438 -11.70 0.62 7.15
CA GLY A 438 -12.09 -0.35 8.18
C GLY A 438 -13.60 -0.49 8.24
N THR A 439 -14.22 -0.11 9.36
CA THR A 439 -15.69 -0.14 9.50
C THR A 439 -16.25 1.25 9.73
N GLY A 440 -17.34 1.58 9.04
CA GLY A 440 -18.00 2.87 9.10
C GLY A 440 -17.82 3.61 7.78
N ASN A 441 -18.20 4.89 7.72
CA ASN A 441 -18.23 5.61 6.44
C ASN A 441 -16.97 6.47 6.33
N ASP A 442 -16.00 5.99 5.58
CA ASP A 442 -14.66 6.54 5.56
C ASP A 442 -14.41 7.41 4.32
N THR A 443 -13.41 8.29 4.43
CA THR A 443 -12.90 9.10 3.31
C THR A 443 -11.41 8.84 3.14
N LEU A 444 -11.03 8.23 2.02
CA LEU A 444 -9.65 7.82 1.75
C LEU A 444 -9.14 8.56 0.52
N ALA A 445 -8.02 9.27 0.66
CA ALA A 445 -7.33 9.93 -0.43
C ALA A 445 -5.90 9.41 -0.54
N GLY A 446 -5.60 8.66 -1.61
CA GLY A 446 -4.27 8.11 -1.89
C GLY A 446 -3.25 9.22 -2.07
N GLY A 447 -3.46 10.05 -3.09
CA GLY A 447 -2.61 11.19 -3.38
C GLY A 447 -1.69 10.89 -4.55
N GLY A 448 -0.43 11.32 -4.49
CA GLY A 448 0.51 11.08 -5.58
C GLY A 448 1.28 9.78 -5.38
N GLY A 449 1.08 8.81 -6.25
CA GLY A 449 1.78 7.53 -6.20
C GLY A 449 0.92 6.44 -6.82
N ALA A 450 1.36 5.20 -6.69
CA ALA A 450 0.53 4.05 -7.02
C ALA A 450 0.01 3.47 -5.70
N ASP A 451 -1.22 3.80 -5.36
CA ASP A 451 -1.81 3.55 -4.05
C ASP A 451 -2.71 2.31 -4.05
N LEU A 452 -2.82 1.68 -2.89
CA LEU A 452 -3.77 0.61 -2.63
C LEU A 452 -4.78 1.09 -1.61
N ILE A 453 -6.03 1.21 -2.02
CA ILE A 453 -7.11 1.81 -1.22
C ILE A 453 -8.19 0.76 -0.97
N VAL A 454 -8.55 0.60 0.30
CA VAL A 454 -9.58 -0.33 0.76
C VAL A 454 -10.49 0.42 1.72
N GLY A 455 -11.72 0.72 1.28
CA GLY A 455 -12.72 1.38 2.14
C GLY A 455 -13.06 0.51 3.35
N GLY A 456 -13.47 -0.73 3.07
CA GLY A 456 -13.91 -1.68 4.08
C GLY A 456 -15.43 -1.73 4.13
N THR A 457 -16.02 -1.91 5.31
CA THR A 457 -17.49 -1.98 5.43
C THR A 457 -18.07 -0.62 5.73
N GLY A 458 -19.02 -0.14 4.94
CA GLY A 458 -19.67 1.13 5.15
C GLY A 458 -20.16 1.74 3.85
N ASN A 459 -20.16 3.06 3.75
CA ASN A 459 -20.36 3.73 2.47
C ASN A 459 -19.20 4.71 2.32
N ASP A 460 -18.17 4.29 1.61
CA ASP A 460 -16.89 4.98 1.63
C ASP A 460 -16.74 5.93 0.44
N THR A 461 -15.89 6.94 0.62
CA THR A 461 -15.48 7.86 -0.44
C THR A 461 -14.01 7.68 -0.72
N LEU A 462 -13.68 7.21 -1.92
CA LEU A 462 -12.32 6.87 -2.35
C LEU A 462 -11.84 7.86 -3.42
N ASP A 463 -10.68 8.46 -3.20
CA ASP A 463 -10.02 9.39 -4.12
C ASP A 463 -8.60 8.91 -4.44
N GLY A 464 -8.37 8.53 -5.70
CA GLY A 464 -7.03 8.17 -6.19
C GLY A 464 -6.08 9.34 -6.28
N GLY A 465 -6.66 10.53 -6.49
CA GLY A 465 -5.93 11.76 -6.66
C GLY A 465 -6.25 12.45 -7.98
N ASN A 466 -5.41 13.42 -8.32
CA ASN A 466 -5.72 14.41 -9.34
C ASN A 466 -4.47 14.90 -10.06
N PHE A 467 -4.43 14.64 -11.37
CA PHE A 467 -3.36 15.07 -12.26
C PHE A 467 -3.14 16.59 -12.23
N SER A 468 -4.22 17.38 -12.15
CA SER A 468 -4.13 18.84 -12.10
C SER A 468 -3.47 19.36 -10.83
N LEU A 469 -3.46 18.55 -9.76
CA LEU A 469 -2.80 18.85 -8.50
C LEU A 469 -1.40 18.21 -8.41
N GLY A 470 -0.99 17.42 -9.41
CA GLY A 470 0.27 16.68 -9.41
C GLY A 470 0.26 15.49 -8.45
N THR A 471 -0.91 14.99 -8.11
CA THR A 471 -1.14 13.88 -7.18
C THR A 471 -1.86 12.76 -7.91
N ALA A 472 -1.39 12.39 -9.10
CA ALA A 472 -1.96 11.29 -9.87
C ALA A 472 -1.01 10.09 -9.84
N GLY A 473 -1.56 8.90 -10.03
CA GLY A 473 -0.83 7.69 -10.36
C GLY A 473 -1.77 6.49 -10.44
N ASN A 474 -1.20 5.33 -10.69
CA ASN A 474 -1.96 4.13 -11.04
C ASN A 474 -2.35 3.37 -9.77
N ASP A 475 -3.60 3.49 -9.39
CA ASP A 475 -4.12 3.03 -8.11
C ASP A 475 -4.90 1.72 -8.22
N THR A 476 -5.03 1.04 -7.09
CA THR A 476 -5.84 -0.16 -6.95
C THR A 476 -6.83 -0.01 -5.81
N TYR A 477 -8.11 -0.19 -6.11
CA TYR A 477 -9.23 -0.13 -5.18
C TYR A 477 -9.75 -1.54 -4.95
N GLN A 478 -9.72 -2.03 -3.71
CA GLN A 478 -10.22 -3.37 -3.40
C GLN A 478 -11.65 -3.31 -2.85
N PHE A 479 -12.50 -4.17 -3.42
CA PHE A 479 -13.90 -4.30 -3.03
C PHE A 479 -14.24 -5.77 -2.73
N SER A 480 -15.10 -5.98 -1.75
CA SER A 480 -15.61 -7.28 -1.31
C SER A 480 -17.12 -7.22 -1.06
N LYS A 481 -17.76 -8.37 -0.92
CA LYS A 481 -19.18 -8.44 -0.53
C LYS A 481 -19.37 -7.92 0.89
N GLY A 482 -20.38 -7.07 1.08
CA GLY A 482 -20.67 -6.44 2.37
C GLY A 482 -19.91 -5.14 2.63
N ASP A 483 -19.12 -4.68 1.67
CA ASP A 483 -18.44 -3.38 1.75
C ASP A 483 -19.44 -2.23 1.71
N GLY A 484 -20.62 -2.41 1.12
CA GLY A 484 -21.69 -1.42 1.08
C GLY A 484 -21.66 -0.56 -0.18
N ALA A 485 -22.04 0.73 -0.07
CA ALA A 485 -22.26 1.59 -1.22
C ALA A 485 -21.18 2.68 -1.33
N ASP A 486 -20.11 2.34 -2.04
CA ASP A 486 -18.92 3.17 -2.16
C ASP A 486 -18.99 4.12 -3.35
N THR A 487 -18.36 5.27 -3.18
CA THR A 487 -18.19 6.29 -4.20
C THR A 487 -16.73 6.50 -4.49
N TYR A 488 -16.36 6.35 -5.74
CA TYR A 488 -15.04 6.62 -6.25
C TYR A 488 -15.03 7.86 -7.13
N SER A 489 -13.98 8.67 -6.98
CA SER A 489 -13.72 9.83 -7.83
C SER A 489 -12.22 9.99 -8.00
N GLU A 490 -11.80 10.37 -9.20
CA GLU A 490 -10.40 10.70 -9.49
C GLU A 490 -10.35 11.75 -10.60
N TYR A 491 -9.14 12.17 -10.96
CA TYR A 491 -8.91 12.77 -12.26
C TYR A 491 -7.46 12.54 -12.73
N ASP A 492 -7.18 11.45 -13.46
CA ASP A 492 -5.87 11.24 -14.09
C ASP A 492 -5.87 11.33 -15.63
N THR A 493 -4.96 12.11 -16.21
CA THR A 493 -4.74 12.13 -17.67
C THR A 493 -3.30 11.78 -18.05
N THR A 494 -2.56 11.17 -17.12
CA THR A 494 -1.20 10.69 -17.37
C THR A 494 -1.19 9.65 -18.49
N VAL A 495 -0.10 9.63 -19.25
CA VAL A 495 0.08 8.64 -20.31
C VAL A 495 0.45 7.31 -19.68
N GLY A 496 -0.38 6.29 -19.91
CA GLY A 496 -0.17 4.97 -19.31
C GLY A 496 -0.83 4.80 -17.93
N ASP A 497 -1.71 5.74 -17.59
CA ASP A 497 -2.70 5.58 -16.54
C ASP A 497 -3.42 4.22 -16.65
N ASN A 498 -3.61 3.57 -15.52
CA ASN A 498 -4.16 2.23 -15.43
C ASN A 498 -4.62 1.92 -14.00
N ASP A 499 -5.77 2.48 -13.64
CA ASP A 499 -6.44 2.22 -12.38
C ASP A 499 -7.21 0.89 -12.39
N ILE A 500 -7.34 0.28 -11.21
CA ILE A 500 -7.91 -1.06 -11.05
C ILE A 500 -8.98 -1.05 -9.94
N ALA A 501 -10.22 -1.36 -10.30
CA ALA A 501 -11.20 -1.91 -9.35
C ALA A 501 -10.99 -3.42 -9.24
N GLN A 502 -10.50 -3.89 -8.09
CA GLN A 502 -10.23 -5.28 -7.81
C GLN A 502 -11.29 -5.85 -6.86
N PHE A 503 -12.18 -6.69 -7.39
CA PHE A 503 -13.15 -7.42 -6.58
C PHE A 503 -12.52 -8.70 -6.04
N MET A 504 -12.46 -8.83 -4.72
CA MET A 504 -11.73 -9.90 -4.04
C MET A 504 -12.54 -11.19 -3.97
N ASP A 505 -13.86 -11.10 -3.78
CA ASP A 505 -14.77 -12.25 -3.59
C ASP A 505 -16.04 -12.18 -4.46
N VAL A 506 -16.09 -11.27 -5.44
CA VAL A 506 -17.18 -11.10 -6.41
C VAL A 506 -16.76 -11.62 -7.77
N GLN A 507 -17.48 -12.60 -8.30
CA GLN A 507 -17.28 -13.10 -9.67
C GLN A 507 -17.97 -12.18 -10.68
N SER A 508 -17.52 -12.17 -11.93
CA SER A 508 -18.10 -11.32 -12.98
C SER A 508 -19.59 -11.62 -13.23
N THR A 509 -20.03 -12.86 -13.00
CA THR A 509 -21.44 -13.27 -13.11
C THR A 509 -22.31 -12.87 -11.92
N GLU A 510 -21.71 -12.37 -10.83
CA GLU A 510 -22.43 -11.90 -9.64
C GLU A 510 -22.74 -10.40 -9.68
N VAL A 511 -22.30 -9.69 -10.72
CA VAL A 511 -22.75 -8.33 -11.02
C VAL A 511 -24.23 -8.37 -11.41
N THR A 512 -25.05 -7.70 -10.62
CA THR A 512 -26.51 -7.66 -10.78
C THR A 512 -27.00 -6.43 -11.53
N GLY A 513 -26.19 -5.36 -11.59
CA GLY A 513 -26.52 -4.15 -12.31
C GLY A 513 -25.28 -3.37 -12.78
N LEU A 514 -25.38 -2.78 -13.95
CA LEU A 514 -24.37 -1.86 -14.49
C LEU A 514 -25.11 -0.71 -15.18
N ASN A 515 -25.31 0.38 -14.45
CA ASN A 515 -26.18 1.47 -14.88
C ASN A 515 -25.37 2.74 -15.16
N ARG A 516 -25.70 3.45 -16.23
CA ARG A 516 -25.29 4.83 -16.43
C ARG A 516 -26.32 5.77 -15.81
N VAL A 517 -25.90 6.53 -14.81
CA VAL A 517 -26.73 7.52 -14.12
C VAL A 517 -26.10 8.89 -14.33
N SER A 518 -26.68 9.72 -15.22
CA SER A 518 -26.03 10.94 -15.69
C SER A 518 -24.65 10.61 -16.29
N ASN A 519 -23.58 11.18 -15.76
CA ASN A 519 -22.20 10.89 -16.17
C ASN A 519 -21.51 9.82 -15.31
N ASP A 520 -22.19 9.29 -14.30
CA ASP A 520 -21.63 8.32 -13.36
C ASP A 520 -21.89 6.88 -13.86
N LEU A 521 -20.96 5.98 -13.55
CA LEU A 521 -21.18 4.54 -13.68
C LEU A 521 -21.56 3.98 -12.31
N VAL A 522 -22.66 3.25 -12.24
CA VAL A 522 -23.14 2.59 -11.01
C VAL A 522 -23.16 1.09 -11.22
N LEU A 523 -22.20 0.40 -10.62
CA LEU A 523 -22.12 -1.06 -10.57
C LEU A 523 -22.82 -1.56 -9.30
N SER A 524 -23.70 -2.54 -9.42
CA SER A 524 -24.33 -3.20 -8.27
C SER A 524 -24.00 -4.69 -8.28
N TYR A 525 -23.70 -5.21 -7.10
CA TYR A 525 -23.32 -6.61 -6.89
C TYR A 525 -23.79 -7.04 -5.48
N GLY A 526 -23.88 -8.35 -5.25
CA GLY A 526 -24.39 -8.85 -3.96
C GLY A 526 -25.84 -8.40 -3.67
N ILE A 527 -26.16 -8.20 -2.39
CA ILE A 527 -27.52 -7.84 -1.94
C ILE A 527 -27.68 -6.31 -1.75
N ALA A 528 -26.61 -5.64 -1.34
CA ALA A 528 -26.64 -4.20 -1.00
C ALA A 528 -25.40 -3.45 -1.48
N ASP A 529 -24.46 -4.12 -2.15
CA ASP A 529 -23.17 -3.55 -2.49
C ASP A 529 -23.25 -2.78 -3.81
N GLN A 530 -22.60 -1.62 -3.84
CA GLN A 530 -22.59 -0.72 -4.98
C GLN A 530 -21.24 -0.02 -5.08
N LEU A 531 -20.74 0.12 -6.30
CA LEU A 531 -19.64 1.01 -6.62
C LEU A 531 -20.14 2.09 -7.59
N THR A 532 -20.09 3.34 -7.15
CA THR A 532 -20.38 4.52 -7.99
C THR A 532 -19.09 5.19 -8.41
N ILE A 533 -18.80 5.23 -9.70
CA ILE A 533 -17.63 5.92 -10.27
C ILE A 533 -18.09 7.24 -10.86
N LYS A 534 -17.66 8.33 -10.23
CA LYS A 534 -18.07 9.68 -10.60
C LYS A 534 -17.52 10.10 -11.95
N ASN A 535 -18.38 10.67 -12.79
CA ASN A 535 -18.01 11.25 -14.08
C ASN A 535 -17.39 10.28 -15.10
N TYR A 536 -17.52 8.96 -14.91
CA TYR A 536 -16.96 7.91 -15.78
C TYR A 536 -17.12 8.16 -17.29
N PHE A 537 -18.30 8.64 -17.70
CA PHE A 537 -18.63 8.86 -19.11
C PHE A 537 -18.18 10.23 -19.64
N THR A 538 -17.68 11.13 -18.78
CA THR A 538 -17.26 12.49 -19.17
C THR A 538 -15.97 12.51 -19.98
N GLY A 539 -15.02 11.61 -19.68
CA GLY A 539 -13.71 11.58 -20.30
C GLY A 539 -12.88 10.41 -19.81
N ALA A 540 -11.75 10.15 -20.48
CA ALA A 540 -10.86 9.05 -20.10
C ALA A 540 -10.32 9.21 -18.68
N GLY A 541 -9.94 10.44 -18.29
CA GLY A 541 -9.37 10.69 -16.97
C GLY A 541 -10.34 10.82 -15.82
N TYR A 542 -11.42 10.06 -15.82
CA TYR A 542 -12.36 9.93 -14.69
C TYR A 542 -12.73 8.45 -14.52
N ARG A 543 -11.93 7.55 -15.09
CA ARG A 543 -12.31 6.16 -15.32
C ARG A 543 -11.30 5.27 -14.65
N ILE A 544 -11.84 4.27 -13.96
CA ILE A 544 -11.09 3.03 -13.76
C ILE A 544 -10.97 2.27 -15.09
N GLU A 545 -9.74 1.96 -15.49
CA GLU A 545 -9.44 1.22 -16.73
C GLU A 545 -9.83 -0.25 -16.65
N GLN A 546 -9.67 -0.87 -15.48
CA GLN A 546 -9.80 -2.32 -15.31
C GLN A 546 -10.69 -2.69 -14.12
N PHE A 547 -11.71 -3.51 -14.38
CA PHE A 547 -12.53 -4.15 -13.35
C PHE A 547 -12.16 -5.62 -13.30
N LYS A 548 -11.42 -6.03 -12.26
CA LYS A 548 -10.92 -7.41 -12.09
C LYS A 548 -11.78 -8.16 -11.08
N PHE A 549 -12.33 -9.29 -11.49
CA PHE A 549 -13.21 -10.12 -10.68
C PHE A 549 -12.48 -11.34 -10.11
N SER A 550 -13.06 -11.96 -9.08
CA SER A 550 -12.48 -13.10 -8.36
C SER A 550 -12.42 -14.40 -9.20
N ASP A 551 -13.20 -14.48 -10.29
CA ASP A 551 -13.15 -15.55 -11.29
C ASP A 551 -12.02 -15.37 -12.33
N GLY A 552 -11.21 -14.31 -12.20
CA GLY A 552 -10.13 -13.96 -13.12
C GLY A 552 -10.59 -13.23 -14.39
N VAL A 553 -11.88 -12.93 -14.52
CA VAL A 553 -12.39 -12.11 -15.63
C VAL A 553 -12.01 -10.65 -15.38
N THR A 554 -11.63 -9.94 -16.45
CA THR A 554 -11.39 -8.50 -16.41
C THR A 554 -12.30 -7.81 -17.42
N TRP A 555 -13.00 -6.76 -17.01
CA TRP A 555 -13.72 -5.88 -17.92
C TRP A 555 -12.92 -4.61 -18.17
N SER A 556 -12.80 -4.27 -19.44
CA SER A 556 -12.26 -2.99 -19.93
C SER A 556 -13.36 -1.95 -20.07
N TYR A 557 -12.98 -0.69 -20.33
CA TYR A 557 -13.94 0.34 -20.77
C TYR A 557 -14.87 -0.13 -21.91
N SER A 558 -14.34 -0.88 -22.89
CA SER A 558 -15.15 -1.37 -24.01
C SER A 558 -16.21 -2.39 -23.55
N ASP A 559 -15.88 -3.20 -22.55
CA ASP A 559 -16.82 -4.15 -21.94
C ASP A 559 -17.91 -3.44 -21.15
N ILE A 560 -17.54 -2.39 -20.40
CA ILE A 560 -18.46 -1.54 -19.65
C ILE A 560 -19.41 -0.82 -20.60
N ALA A 561 -18.91 -0.16 -21.63
CA ALA A 561 -19.72 0.55 -22.62
C ALA A 561 -20.72 -0.38 -23.33
N ALA A 562 -20.35 -1.65 -23.58
CA ALA A 562 -21.24 -2.63 -24.20
C ALA A 562 -22.34 -3.18 -23.25
N LYS A 563 -22.13 -3.08 -21.94
CA LYS A 563 -23.01 -3.66 -20.89
C LYS A 563 -23.84 -2.63 -20.16
N ALA A 564 -23.37 -1.39 -20.04
CA ALA A 564 -24.02 -0.34 -19.26
C ALA A 564 -25.38 0.01 -19.84
N ILE A 565 -26.38 0.16 -18.98
CA ILE A 565 -27.75 0.46 -19.37
C ILE A 565 -28.27 1.73 -18.69
N THR A 566 -29.27 2.36 -19.30
CA THR A 566 -30.04 3.45 -18.71
C THR A 566 -31.46 2.96 -18.50
N ASN A 567 -31.87 2.82 -17.25
CA ASN A 567 -33.21 2.37 -16.88
C ASN A 567 -34.10 3.55 -16.51
N GLY A 568 -35.37 3.46 -16.90
CA GLY A 568 -36.47 4.19 -16.29
C GLY A 568 -36.87 3.60 -14.95
N THR A 569 -38.09 3.92 -14.56
CA THR A 569 -38.78 3.46 -13.37
C THR A 569 -39.97 2.60 -13.77
N VAL A 570 -40.82 2.20 -12.82
CA VAL A 570 -42.10 1.53 -13.12
C VAL A 570 -43.25 2.53 -13.39
N GLY A 571 -42.91 3.80 -13.59
CA GLY A 571 -43.85 4.87 -13.90
C GLY A 571 -43.51 5.50 -15.24
N ASN A 572 -44.22 6.57 -15.60
CA ASN A 572 -43.99 7.24 -16.88
C ASN A 572 -42.70 8.07 -16.83
N ASP A 573 -41.73 7.71 -17.66
CA ASP A 573 -40.42 8.33 -17.74
C ASP A 573 -40.20 9.13 -19.02
N ASN A 574 -39.29 10.10 -18.94
CA ASN A 574 -38.79 10.84 -20.10
C ASN A 574 -37.27 10.77 -20.08
N ILE A 575 -36.72 9.88 -20.91
CA ILE A 575 -35.31 9.54 -20.93
C ILE A 575 -34.71 10.01 -22.25
N SER A 576 -33.67 10.82 -22.15
CA SER A 576 -32.80 11.14 -23.28
C SER A 576 -31.47 10.45 -23.08
N GLY A 577 -31.11 9.61 -24.03
CA GLY A 577 -29.80 9.01 -24.16
C GLY A 577 -28.73 10.06 -24.45
N TYR A 578 -27.49 9.59 -24.45
CA TYR A 578 -26.31 10.43 -24.48
C TYR A 578 -25.67 10.38 -25.86
N ASN A 579 -25.18 11.52 -26.35
CA ASN A 579 -24.59 11.62 -27.69
C ASN A 579 -23.09 11.25 -27.73
N ASP A 580 -22.53 10.74 -26.64
CA ASP A 580 -21.10 10.42 -26.47
C ASP A 580 -20.78 8.93 -26.63
N GLY A 581 -21.79 8.09 -26.90
CA GLY A 581 -21.65 6.65 -27.10
C GLY A 581 -22.99 6.02 -27.49
N THR A 582 -22.97 4.71 -27.78
CA THR A 582 -24.19 3.94 -28.01
C THR A 582 -24.96 3.77 -26.71
N ASN A 583 -26.29 3.91 -26.75
CA ASN A 583 -27.16 3.83 -25.59
C ASN A 583 -27.89 2.48 -25.54
N ARG A 584 -28.21 2.05 -24.32
CA ARG A 584 -29.05 0.89 -24.05
C ARG A 584 -30.12 1.30 -23.05
N ILE A 585 -31.28 1.69 -23.55
CA ILE A 585 -32.33 2.36 -22.79
C ILE A 585 -33.49 1.39 -22.59
N PHE A 586 -33.95 1.27 -21.34
CA PHE A 586 -35.10 0.43 -20.97
C PHE A 586 -36.08 1.29 -20.17
N GLY A 587 -37.30 1.48 -20.69
CA GLY A 587 -38.37 2.25 -20.02
C GLY A 587 -38.93 1.53 -18.80
N LEU A 588 -39.11 0.20 -18.93
CA LEU A 588 -39.66 -0.74 -17.94
C LEU A 588 -41.19 -0.82 -17.95
N ASP A 589 -41.89 -0.29 -16.95
CA ASP A 589 -43.36 -0.25 -16.95
C ASP A 589 -43.75 1.22 -16.91
N GLY A 590 -44.79 1.65 -17.63
CA GLY A 590 -45.13 3.07 -17.73
C GLY A 590 -45.44 3.46 -19.16
N ASN A 591 -45.89 4.69 -19.37
CA ASN A 591 -45.96 5.25 -20.73
C ASN A 591 -44.79 6.21 -20.89
N ASP A 592 -43.75 5.73 -21.56
CA ASP A 592 -42.44 6.36 -21.57
C ASP A 592 -42.17 7.13 -22.85
N ILE A 593 -41.28 8.11 -22.74
CA ILE A 593 -40.72 8.84 -23.88
C ILE A 593 -39.21 8.61 -23.85
N LEU A 594 -38.71 7.79 -24.77
CA LEU A 594 -37.31 7.35 -24.80
C LEU A 594 -36.65 7.88 -26.08
N SER A 595 -35.51 8.57 -25.95
CA SER A 595 -34.70 9.04 -27.08
C SER A 595 -33.32 8.43 -27.01
N GLY A 596 -32.84 7.76 -28.07
CA GLY A 596 -31.49 7.20 -28.16
C GLY A 596 -30.44 8.31 -28.28
N GLY A 597 -30.61 9.19 -29.25
CA GLY A 597 -29.72 10.33 -29.48
C GLY A 597 -28.93 10.16 -30.77
N ALA A 598 -27.61 10.05 -30.66
CA ALA A 598 -26.72 9.83 -31.79
C ALA A 598 -25.99 8.49 -31.61
N LEU A 599 -25.51 7.92 -32.72
CA LEU A 599 -24.90 6.60 -32.81
C LEU A 599 -25.95 5.48 -32.76
N ASN A 600 -25.51 4.24 -32.64
CA ASN A 600 -26.38 3.08 -32.80
C ASN A 600 -26.96 2.69 -31.43
N ASP A 601 -28.21 3.04 -31.19
CA ASP A 601 -28.85 2.86 -29.89
C ASP A 601 -29.71 1.60 -29.82
N GLN A 602 -29.94 1.13 -28.60
CA GLN A 602 -30.88 0.06 -28.31
C GLN A 602 -31.93 0.59 -27.34
N ILE A 603 -33.19 0.51 -27.74
CA ILE A 603 -34.31 1.06 -26.99
C ILE A 603 -35.38 -0.02 -26.80
N ASP A 604 -35.83 -0.18 -25.56
CA ASP A 604 -36.91 -1.07 -25.15
C ASP A 604 -37.89 -0.24 -24.31
N GLY A 605 -39.11 -0.05 -24.80
CA GLY A 605 -40.15 0.67 -24.03
C GLY A 605 -40.54 -0.10 -22.78
N GLY A 606 -40.72 -1.42 -22.93
CA GLY A 606 -41.27 -2.27 -21.90
C GLY A 606 -42.80 -2.23 -21.92
N LYS A 607 -43.46 -2.29 -20.77
CA LYS A 607 -44.92 -2.31 -20.70
C LYS A 607 -45.50 -0.91 -20.65
N GLY A 608 -46.35 -0.61 -21.63
CA GLY A 608 -47.30 0.49 -21.59
C GLY A 608 -47.59 1.00 -22.98
N ALA A 609 -47.52 2.31 -23.15
CA ALA A 609 -47.71 2.94 -24.44
C ALA A 609 -46.60 3.95 -24.65
N ASP A 610 -45.52 3.48 -25.24
CA ASP A 610 -44.25 4.18 -25.24
C ASP A 610 -44.02 4.92 -26.56
N THR A 611 -43.23 5.99 -26.51
CA THR A 611 -42.77 6.71 -27.69
C THR A 611 -41.25 6.64 -27.76
N LEU A 612 -40.74 5.96 -28.79
CA LEU A 612 -39.33 5.64 -28.96
C LEU A 612 -38.77 6.46 -30.12
N TYR A 613 -37.73 7.26 -29.86
CA TYR A 613 -36.99 8.03 -30.85
C TYR A 613 -35.58 7.47 -30.93
N GLY A 614 -35.19 6.85 -32.03
CA GLY A 614 -33.82 6.36 -32.23
C GLY A 614 -32.86 7.54 -32.31
N GLY A 615 -33.04 8.33 -33.37
CA GLY A 615 -32.29 9.55 -33.58
C GLY A 615 -31.42 9.44 -34.82
N ASN A 616 -30.11 9.57 -34.67
CA ASN A 616 -29.15 9.43 -35.77
C ASN A 616 -28.29 8.20 -35.56
N GLY A 617 -28.16 7.34 -36.56
CA GLY A 617 -27.41 6.08 -36.45
C GLY A 617 -28.31 4.88 -36.67
N ASN A 618 -27.73 3.68 -36.64
CA ASN A 618 -28.48 2.45 -36.88
C ASN A 618 -29.06 1.95 -35.57
N ASP A 619 -30.32 2.28 -35.31
CA ASP A 619 -30.97 2.06 -34.03
C ASP A 619 -31.71 0.73 -33.98
N SER A 620 -31.88 0.19 -32.78
CA SER A 620 -32.55 -1.08 -32.53
C SER A 620 -33.65 -0.96 -31.49
N TYR A 621 -34.87 -1.27 -31.90
CA TYR A 621 -36.07 -1.25 -31.07
C TYR A 621 -36.45 -2.66 -30.69
N LEU A 622 -36.62 -2.89 -29.40
CA LEU A 622 -36.99 -4.19 -28.85
C LEU A 622 -38.46 -4.17 -28.46
N PHE A 623 -39.19 -5.21 -28.85
CA PHE A 623 -40.61 -5.35 -28.52
C PHE A 623 -40.94 -6.78 -28.10
N ASN A 624 -41.59 -6.94 -26.96
CA ASN A 624 -42.03 -8.20 -26.37
C ASN A 624 -43.55 -8.34 -26.45
N LEU A 625 -44.01 -9.57 -26.24
CA LEU A 625 -45.43 -9.83 -26.00
C LEU A 625 -45.83 -9.23 -24.65
N GLY A 626 -46.89 -8.42 -24.63
CA GLY A 626 -47.38 -7.71 -23.44
C GLY A 626 -46.80 -6.31 -23.23
N ASP A 627 -45.96 -5.81 -24.14
CA ASP A 627 -45.41 -4.45 -24.07
C ASP A 627 -46.46 -3.37 -24.35
N GLY A 628 -47.59 -3.73 -24.98
CA GLY A 628 -48.67 -2.78 -25.23
C GLY A 628 -48.52 -2.04 -26.56
N ALA A 629 -48.76 -0.73 -26.57
CA ALA A 629 -49.01 0.01 -27.80
C ALA A 629 -48.00 1.15 -28.01
N ASP A 630 -46.87 0.81 -28.62
CA ASP A 630 -45.76 1.75 -28.76
C ASP A 630 -45.74 2.44 -30.11
N THR A 631 -45.04 3.57 -30.15
CA THR A 631 -44.81 4.37 -31.34
C THR A 631 -43.31 4.57 -31.53
N ILE A 632 -42.78 4.12 -32.66
CA ILE A 632 -41.41 4.41 -33.08
C ILE A 632 -41.45 5.63 -34.01
N VAL A 633 -40.61 6.62 -33.71
CA VAL A 633 -40.48 7.86 -34.45
C VAL A 633 -39.07 7.94 -35.03
N GLU A 634 -38.96 7.54 -36.29
CA GLU A 634 -37.73 7.69 -37.07
C GLU A 634 -37.65 9.04 -37.77
N ASN A 635 -36.43 9.56 -37.92
CA ASN A 635 -36.15 10.70 -38.78
C ASN A 635 -34.65 10.78 -39.13
N ASP A 636 -34.08 9.70 -39.65
CA ASP A 636 -32.69 9.67 -40.10
C ASP A 636 -32.57 9.64 -41.63
N ALA A 637 -31.94 10.68 -42.19
CA ALA A 637 -31.65 10.78 -43.61
C ALA A 637 -30.21 10.34 -43.96
N THR A 638 -29.48 9.75 -43.00
CA THR A 638 -28.09 9.34 -43.17
C THR A 638 -27.97 8.24 -44.21
N ILE A 639 -27.02 8.39 -45.14
CA ILE A 639 -26.80 7.41 -46.21
C ILE A 639 -26.25 6.13 -45.61
N GLY A 640 -26.91 5.00 -45.89
CA GLY A 640 -26.53 3.70 -45.34
C GLY A 640 -27.09 3.42 -43.96
N ASN A 641 -28.05 4.24 -43.50
CA ASN A 641 -28.85 3.97 -42.31
C ASN A 641 -29.51 2.58 -42.39
N SER A 642 -29.62 1.91 -41.25
CA SER A 642 -30.16 0.56 -41.14
C SER A 642 -30.71 0.31 -39.74
N ASP A 643 -31.90 0.84 -39.47
CA ASP A 643 -32.63 0.61 -38.23
C ASP A 643 -33.28 -0.77 -38.19
N LEU A 644 -33.49 -1.25 -36.97
CA LEU A 644 -34.00 -2.58 -36.69
C LEU A 644 -35.13 -2.55 -35.66
N LEU A 645 -36.32 -2.99 -36.07
CA LEU A 645 -37.37 -3.40 -35.13
C LEU A 645 -37.24 -4.91 -34.90
N ARG A 646 -36.95 -5.31 -33.67
CA ARG A 646 -36.80 -6.72 -33.28
C ARG A 646 -37.88 -7.15 -32.30
N PHE A 647 -38.77 -8.00 -32.79
CA PHE A 647 -39.71 -8.74 -31.96
C PHE A 647 -38.97 -9.85 -31.19
N LYS A 648 -39.19 -9.93 -29.88
CA LYS A 648 -38.57 -10.92 -28.99
C LYS A 648 -39.40 -12.21 -28.88
N THR A 649 -38.87 -13.20 -28.15
CA THR A 649 -39.40 -14.57 -28.06
C THR A 649 -40.90 -14.62 -27.85
N GLY A 650 -41.60 -15.43 -28.66
CA GLY A 650 -43.05 -15.60 -28.58
C GLY A 650 -43.85 -14.85 -29.65
N ILE A 651 -43.17 -14.08 -30.51
CA ILE A 651 -43.75 -13.40 -31.68
C ILE A 651 -43.08 -13.90 -32.95
N THR A 652 -43.86 -14.53 -33.82
CA THR A 652 -43.43 -15.08 -35.12
C THR A 652 -44.04 -14.30 -36.28
N ASP A 653 -43.53 -14.49 -37.49
CA ASP A 653 -43.89 -13.74 -38.70
C ASP A 653 -45.37 -13.92 -39.08
N ASP A 654 -45.94 -15.10 -38.87
CA ASP A 654 -47.36 -15.39 -39.08
C ASP A 654 -48.29 -14.85 -37.97
N GLN A 655 -47.72 -14.26 -36.92
CA GLN A 655 -48.46 -13.58 -35.85
C GLN A 655 -48.47 -12.05 -36.01
N LEU A 656 -47.79 -11.51 -37.02
CA LEU A 656 -47.73 -10.07 -37.27
C LEU A 656 -48.76 -9.64 -38.32
N TRP A 657 -49.50 -8.58 -38.01
CA TRP A 657 -50.49 -7.98 -38.90
C TRP A 657 -50.08 -6.56 -39.28
N PHE A 658 -49.86 -6.33 -40.58
CA PHE A 658 -49.40 -5.06 -41.13
C PHE A 658 -50.57 -4.26 -41.70
N SER A 659 -50.70 -3.01 -41.26
CA SER A 659 -51.78 -2.10 -41.68
C SER A 659 -51.25 -0.71 -42.03
N HIS A 660 -51.80 -0.11 -43.09
CA HIS A 660 -51.53 1.27 -43.47
C HIS A 660 -52.62 2.17 -42.88
N VAL A 661 -52.26 3.04 -41.93
CA VAL A 661 -53.19 3.91 -41.21
C VAL A 661 -52.70 5.36 -41.29
N GLY A 662 -53.39 6.19 -42.07
CA GLY A 662 -52.95 7.57 -42.30
C GLY A 662 -51.60 7.61 -43.02
N ASN A 663 -50.57 8.18 -42.38
CA ASN A 663 -49.19 8.16 -42.87
C ASN A 663 -48.32 7.10 -42.18
N ASN A 664 -48.90 6.28 -41.29
CA ASN A 664 -48.19 5.37 -40.41
C ASN A 664 -48.32 3.92 -40.90
N LEU A 665 -47.30 3.12 -40.58
CA LEU A 665 -47.38 1.68 -40.63
C LEU A 665 -47.69 1.17 -39.21
N GLU A 666 -48.79 0.46 -39.05
CA GLU A 666 -49.11 -0.26 -37.81
C GLU A 666 -48.78 -1.74 -37.98
N VAL A 667 -48.06 -2.30 -37.00
CA VAL A 667 -47.71 -3.72 -36.91
C VAL A 667 -48.29 -4.27 -35.61
N SER A 668 -49.37 -5.03 -35.68
CA SER A 668 -50.05 -5.60 -34.51
C SER A 668 -49.71 -7.08 -34.33
N VAL A 669 -49.63 -7.54 -33.08
CA VAL A 669 -49.54 -8.97 -32.78
C VAL A 669 -50.96 -9.53 -32.69
N ILE A 670 -51.32 -10.42 -33.63
CA ILE A 670 -52.70 -10.91 -33.76
C ILE A 670 -53.20 -11.55 -32.47
N GLY A 671 -54.46 -11.28 -32.12
CA GLY A 671 -55.07 -11.82 -30.91
C GLY A 671 -54.69 -11.09 -29.61
N THR A 672 -53.82 -10.07 -29.66
CA THR A 672 -53.42 -9.28 -28.49
C THR A 672 -53.81 -7.81 -28.65
N THR A 673 -53.48 -6.99 -27.64
CA THR A 673 -53.51 -5.52 -27.74
C THR A 673 -52.17 -4.93 -28.16
N ASP A 674 -51.15 -5.77 -28.32
CA ASP A 674 -49.78 -5.35 -28.55
C ASP A 674 -49.62 -4.87 -30.00
N LYS A 675 -49.04 -3.68 -30.17
CA LYS A 675 -48.77 -3.11 -31.48
C LYS A 675 -47.60 -2.13 -31.45
N ILE A 676 -46.90 -2.06 -32.58
CA ILE A 676 -45.95 -1.00 -32.90
C ILE A 676 -46.56 -0.09 -33.99
N THR A 677 -46.50 1.21 -33.77
CA THR A 677 -46.79 2.23 -34.78
C THR A 677 -45.49 2.85 -35.27
N LEU A 678 -45.11 2.58 -36.51
CA LEU A 678 -43.99 3.24 -37.19
C LEU A 678 -44.51 4.54 -37.81
N ASN A 679 -44.22 5.65 -37.12
CA ASN A 679 -44.77 6.95 -37.40
C ASN A 679 -44.24 7.51 -38.73
N ASN A 680 -45.13 8.07 -39.56
CA ASN A 680 -44.79 8.70 -40.85
C ASN A 680 -44.09 7.80 -41.89
N TRP A 681 -44.11 6.47 -41.71
CA TRP A 681 -43.53 5.47 -42.63
C TRP A 681 -43.75 5.76 -44.13
N TYR A 682 -44.93 6.26 -44.49
CA TYR A 682 -45.32 6.51 -45.89
C TYR A 682 -44.97 7.91 -46.42
N LEU A 683 -44.30 8.76 -45.63
CA LEU A 683 -43.86 10.10 -46.06
C LEU A 683 -42.48 10.10 -46.75
N GLY A 684 -41.63 9.09 -46.49
CA GLY A 684 -40.30 8.99 -47.07
C GLY A 684 -39.43 7.96 -46.35
N SER A 685 -38.31 7.56 -46.98
CA SER A 685 -37.42 6.52 -46.43
C SER A 685 -36.78 6.91 -45.10
N GLN A 686 -36.57 8.19 -44.83
CA GLN A 686 -35.99 8.66 -43.56
C GLN A 686 -36.89 8.41 -42.32
N TYR A 687 -38.16 8.04 -42.53
CA TYR A 687 -39.11 7.73 -41.46
C TYR A 687 -39.33 6.21 -41.31
N GLN A 688 -38.54 5.41 -42.03
CA GLN A 688 -38.71 3.96 -42.08
C GLN A 688 -37.66 3.31 -41.19
N VAL A 689 -38.08 2.26 -40.50
CA VAL A 689 -37.15 1.26 -39.96
C VAL A 689 -36.82 0.27 -41.08
N GLU A 690 -35.54 0.15 -41.45
CA GLU A 690 -35.14 -0.63 -42.63
C GLU A 690 -35.42 -2.13 -42.51
N THR A 691 -35.30 -2.68 -41.30
CA THR A 691 -35.43 -4.12 -41.05
C THR A 691 -36.39 -4.40 -39.91
N ILE A 692 -37.36 -5.28 -40.14
CA ILE A 692 -38.21 -5.86 -39.11
C ILE A 692 -37.81 -7.33 -38.94
N MET A 693 -37.54 -7.78 -37.72
CA MET A 693 -37.00 -9.10 -37.44
C MET A 693 -37.78 -9.82 -36.34
N THR A 694 -38.03 -11.11 -36.52
CA THR A 694 -38.65 -11.98 -35.51
C THR A 694 -37.62 -12.55 -34.53
N ALA A 695 -38.12 -13.15 -33.44
CA ALA A 695 -37.32 -13.61 -32.31
C ALA A 695 -36.27 -14.67 -32.64
N ASP A 696 -36.50 -15.47 -33.67
CA ASP A 696 -35.59 -16.54 -34.10
C ASP A 696 -34.34 -16.02 -34.81
N GLY A 697 -34.27 -14.72 -35.11
CA GLY A 697 -33.13 -14.07 -35.74
C GLY A 697 -32.85 -14.56 -37.17
N ASN A 698 -33.77 -15.31 -37.78
CA ASN A 698 -33.58 -15.94 -39.08
C ASN A 698 -34.62 -15.51 -40.13
N HIS A 699 -35.64 -14.73 -39.73
CA HIS A 699 -36.59 -14.15 -40.67
C HIS A 699 -36.54 -12.62 -40.57
N ALA A 700 -36.07 -11.99 -41.65
CA ALA A 700 -36.01 -10.54 -41.78
C ALA A 700 -36.96 -10.05 -42.88
N LEU A 701 -37.77 -9.04 -42.55
CA LEU A 701 -38.60 -8.30 -43.50
C LEU A 701 -37.96 -6.93 -43.75
N LEU A 702 -37.48 -6.74 -44.97
CA LEU A 702 -36.94 -5.45 -45.40
C LEU A 702 -38.07 -4.46 -45.69
N ALA A 703 -37.85 -3.17 -45.41
CA ALA A 703 -38.81 -2.09 -45.66
C ALA A 703 -39.41 -2.12 -47.09
N ALA A 704 -38.59 -2.46 -48.09
CA ALA A 704 -39.01 -2.59 -49.49
C ALA A 704 -40.09 -3.66 -49.73
N ASN A 705 -40.18 -4.68 -48.86
CA ASN A 705 -41.11 -5.80 -48.98
C ASN A 705 -42.37 -5.62 -48.12
N VAL A 706 -42.36 -4.72 -47.14
CA VAL A 706 -43.49 -4.49 -46.19
C VAL A 706 -44.81 -4.24 -46.93
N ASN A 707 -44.77 -3.48 -48.02
CA ASN A 707 -45.97 -3.10 -48.76
C ASN A 707 -46.68 -4.32 -49.39
N ASN A 708 -45.97 -5.41 -49.66
CA ASN A 708 -46.56 -6.65 -50.17
C ASN A 708 -47.47 -7.29 -49.11
N LEU A 709 -47.07 -7.27 -47.84
CA LEU A 709 -47.88 -7.77 -46.73
C LEU A 709 -49.08 -6.87 -46.46
N VAL A 710 -48.86 -5.55 -46.41
CA VAL A 710 -49.93 -4.55 -46.23
C VAL A 710 -51.03 -4.72 -47.27
N GLN A 711 -50.67 -4.85 -48.55
CA GLN A 711 -51.64 -5.04 -49.64
C GLN A 711 -52.39 -6.37 -49.54
N ALA A 712 -51.69 -7.46 -49.19
CA ALA A 712 -52.31 -8.76 -49.03
C ALA A 712 -53.30 -8.77 -47.85
N MET A 713 -52.95 -8.13 -46.73
CA MET A 713 -53.75 -8.08 -45.51
C MET A 713 -54.94 -7.11 -45.61
N ALA A 714 -54.85 -6.04 -46.42
CA ALA A 714 -55.91 -5.04 -46.59
C ALA A 714 -57.26 -5.59 -47.08
N SER A 715 -57.28 -6.78 -47.69
CA SER A 715 -58.51 -7.44 -48.15
C SER A 715 -59.25 -8.21 -47.05
N PHE A 716 -58.69 -8.26 -45.84
CA PHE A 716 -59.17 -9.05 -44.72
C PHE A 716 -59.37 -8.16 -43.49
N ALA A 717 -60.28 -8.57 -42.60
CA ALA A 717 -60.36 -7.97 -41.28
C ALA A 717 -59.22 -8.53 -40.41
N PRO A 718 -58.58 -7.73 -39.53
CA PRO A 718 -57.62 -8.26 -38.56
C PRO A 718 -58.26 -9.37 -37.70
N PRO A 719 -57.52 -10.43 -37.35
CA PRO A 719 -58.04 -11.47 -36.46
C PRO A 719 -58.58 -10.91 -35.14
N ALA A 720 -59.64 -11.53 -34.61
CA ALA A 720 -60.27 -11.08 -33.37
C ALA A 720 -59.34 -11.27 -32.16
N ALA A 721 -59.56 -10.48 -31.09
CA ALA A 721 -58.85 -10.64 -29.83
C ALA A 721 -58.91 -12.09 -29.31
N GLY A 722 -57.80 -12.60 -28.78
CA GLY A 722 -57.62 -13.99 -28.36
C GLY A 722 -57.28 -14.96 -29.49
N GLN A 723 -57.34 -14.55 -30.76
CA GLN A 723 -56.99 -15.40 -31.89
C GLN A 723 -55.51 -15.22 -32.29
N MET A 724 -54.64 -16.02 -31.67
CA MET A 724 -53.17 -15.95 -31.81
C MET A 724 -52.62 -16.62 -33.09
N THR A 725 -53.48 -17.12 -33.97
CA THR A 725 -53.11 -17.76 -35.24
C THR A 725 -54.03 -17.28 -36.35
N LEU A 726 -53.47 -17.12 -37.55
CA LEU A 726 -54.26 -16.72 -38.72
C LEU A 726 -55.43 -17.71 -38.93
N PRO A 727 -56.67 -17.23 -39.18
CA PRO A 727 -57.78 -18.11 -39.52
C PRO A 727 -57.42 -19.00 -40.72
N ALA A 728 -57.88 -20.26 -40.73
CA ALA A 728 -57.62 -21.18 -41.84
C ALA A 728 -58.04 -20.62 -43.21
N SER A 729 -59.09 -19.80 -43.25
CA SER A 729 -59.55 -19.09 -44.46
C SER A 729 -58.58 -18.03 -44.95
N TYR A 730 -57.69 -17.50 -44.10
CA TYR A 730 -56.73 -16.44 -44.44
C TYR A 730 -55.37 -17.04 -44.82
N GLN A 731 -54.99 -18.14 -44.15
CA GLN A 731 -53.71 -18.84 -44.38
C GLN A 731 -53.45 -19.17 -45.85
N THR A 732 -54.49 -19.59 -46.59
CA THR A 732 -54.34 -19.92 -48.03
C THR A 732 -53.91 -18.72 -48.88
N ALA A 733 -54.34 -17.51 -48.50
CA ALA A 733 -54.01 -16.28 -49.22
C ALA A 733 -52.75 -15.60 -48.69
N LEU A 734 -52.52 -15.62 -47.37
CA LEU A 734 -51.47 -14.85 -46.72
C LEU A 734 -50.15 -15.63 -46.57
N ASN A 735 -50.17 -16.93 -46.26
CA ASN A 735 -48.94 -17.70 -46.01
C ASN A 735 -47.94 -17.66 -47.19
N PRO A 736 -48.36 -17.77 -48.47
CA PRO A 736 -47.42 -17.65 -49.59
C PRO A 736 -46.78 -16.27 -49.70
N VAL A 737 -47.52 -15.21 -49.32
CA VAL A 737 -47.01 -13.83 -49.34
C VAL A 737 -46.04 -13.62 -48.18
N ILE A 738 -46.37 -14.11 -46.98
CA ILE A 738 -45.49 -14.10 -45.81
C ILE A 738 -44.17 -14.79 -46.16
N ALA A 739 -44.21 -16.06 -46.56
CA ALA A 739 -43.02 -16.85 -46.88
C ALA A 739 -42.16 -16.29 -48.04
N ALA A 740 -42.74 -15.50 -48.94
CA ALA A 740 -42.01 -14.90 -50.05
C ALA A 740 -41.29 -13.58 -49.70
N ASN A 741 -41.72 -12.91 -48.62
CA ASN A 741 -41.24 -11.57 -48.25
C ASN A 741 -40.33 -11.56 -47.03
N TRP A 742 -40.53 -12.51 -46.11
CA TRP A 742 -39.61 -12.79 -45.01
C TRP A 742 -38.45 -13.64 -45.54
N GLN A 743 -37.21 -13.15 -45.37
CA GLN A 743 -35.99 -13.78 -45.89
C GLN A 743 -35.13 -14.39 -44.79
#